data_AF-A0A0M2F7N5-F1
#
_entry.id   AF-A0A0M2F7N5-F1
#
_cell.length_a   1.000
_cell.length_b   1.000
_cell.length_c   1.000
_cell.angle_alpha   90.00
_cell.angle_beta   90.00
_cell.angle_gamma   90.00
#
_symmetry.space_group_name_H-M   'P 1'
#
loop_
_entity.id
_entity.type
_entity.pdbx_description
1 polymer ?
#
loop_
_entity_poly.entity_id
_entity_poly.type
_entity_poly.pdbx_seq_one_letter_code
_entity_poly.pdbx_strand_id
1 'polypeptide(L)'
;MSPHLPPLRADLQLAESAPGINGGPQWVLSDPITGRYFTLTPSAIRLLRHWSLRQPQQILAAANSEPGLPLRVKELEQLMQFLRQHDLVAASDPEQRQRYLGKAHAMRTSLWKSVLHQYLFFRIPLWRPDPVLNRCWPWLQRYGTPFLIWVFPFILLLGLFLVSRDWVRYTHSFPHLFSLSGMAVFGISLVFAKFIHELGHAFMAKRAGCRVQSMGVAFIVLFPLFYTDTTDAWKLKDRQARLLIGAGGILAELMLAVIALLAWALLPDGPARTAAFMLSSATWLTTLVVNLNPLMRFDGYFLLSDFWRVENLQERAYALCRWRLRESLFGHGHPAPENLSPSLQRKLLVWGYASWIWRFFLFFGIALVVYHFFIKVIGIGLMLVEIVWFIALPIAKEAYAWWSMRKSIHPIAFLRSALLCSALLFILLYPWGGSIHIPAVLEAEKVSTLYSPVPAQVNQLHVRDGQRVDAGDILLELTSVDLDYRLDIERQRIAQLQQQRQRGATRQETASEIQVMDRQLAEALARYRGLAAQRQRLTIRAPQAGVVRDLARDMTAGRWLTADTPLLRVVEPAQGRVVGYIPEESLKRTQEGMHGVFLADDPAFPRLDVTLHEIAPTGSAYLQQEMLASDRHGPIAVRRDNERNPQPVQAQYHVQFTLSPQALLPQQPLRGSVVVAGEKESLLGAVWRRVAALGIRESGF
;
A
#
# COMPACT_ATOMS: atom_id res chain seq x y z
N MET A 1 49.21 -13.66 40.62
CA MET A 1 49.18 -14.29 39.29
C MET A 1 49.94 -15.59 39.38
N SER A 2 49.41 -16.69 38.86
CA SER A 2 50.21 -17.91 38.67
C SER A 2 51.51 -17.52 37.94
N PRO A 3 52.68 -18.07 38.33
CA PRO A 3 53.97 -17.70 37.72
C PRO A 3 54.03 -18.03 36.23
N HIS A 4 53.12 -18.88 35.76
CA HIS A 4 52.99 -19.30 34.38
C HIS A 4 51.57 -19.05 33.84
N LEU A 5 51.49 -18.57 32.61
CA LEU A 5 50.28 -18.49 31.80
C LEU A 5 49.77 -19.91 31.49
N PRO A 6 48.45 -20.06 31.36
CA PRO A 6 47.86 -21.37 31.19
C PRO A 6 48.08 -21.89 29.76
N PRO A 7 48.24 -23.22 29.59
CA PRO A 7 48.39 -23.81 28.27
C PRO A 7 47.08 -23.69 27.47
N LEU A 8 47.21 -23.46 26.16
CA LEU A 8 46.08 -23.47 25.24
C LEU A 8 45.64 -24.91 24.95
N ARG A 9 44.39 -25.06 24.55
CA ARG A 9 43.85 -26.32 24.01
C ARG A 9 44.59 -26.72 22.73
N ALA A 10 44.99 -27.99 22.64
CA ALA A 10 45.81 -28.51 21.54
C ALA A 10 45.05 -28.68 20.22
N ASP A 11 43.72 -28.72 20.27
CA ASP A 11 42.85 -28.89 19.11
C ASP A 11 42.54 -27.58 18.37
N LEU A 12 42.93 -26.43 18.93
CA LEU A 12 42.71 -25.14 18.30
C LEU A 12 43.50 -25.00 17.01
N GLN A 13 42.84 -24.55 15.95
CA GLN A 13 43.47 -24.32 14.65
C GLN A 13 43.52 -22.84 14.36
N LEU A 14 44.69 -22.36 13.94
CA LEU A 14 44.90 -20.97 13.53
C LEU A 14 45.03 -20.91 12.01
N ALA A 15 44.16 -20.12 11.38
CA ALA A 15 44.20 -19.86 9.95
C ALA A 15 44.33 -18.36 9.70
N GLU A 16 45.03 -17.97 8.63
CA GLU A 16 45.02 -16.60 8.17
C GLU A 16 43.75 -16.36 7.35
N SER A 17 43.03 -15.27 7.62
CA SER A 17 41.77 -14.92 6.95
C SER A 17 41.96 -13.74 5.99
N ALA A 18 40.89 -13.33 5.32
CA ALA A 18 40.91 -12.17 4.43
C ALA A 18 41.36 -10.91 5.20
N PRO A 19 42.16 -10.01 4.59
CA PRO A 19 42.58 -8.78 5.24
C PRO A 19 41.39 -7.90 5.60
N GLY A 20 41.48 -7.22 6.74
CA GLY A 20 40.42 -6.37 7.26
C GLY A 20 40.15 -5.13 6.40
N ILE A 21 39.18 -4.30 6.80
CA ILE A 21 38.77 -3.08 6.08
C ILE A 21 39.96 -2.13 5.78
N ASN A 22 40.96 -2.10 6.67
CA ASN A 22 42.16 -1.28 6.56
C ASN A 22 43.29 -1.95 5.74
N GLY A 23 43.04 -3.12 5.15
CA GLY A 23 44.03 -3.89 4.39
C GLY A 23 45.03 -4.68 5.24
N GLY A 24 44.98 -4.55 6.58
CA GLY A 24 45.86 -5.29 7.48
C GLY A 24 45.55 -6.80 7.55
N PRO A 25 46.55 -7.65 7.79
CA PRO A 25 46.36 -9.09 7.92
C PRO A 25 45.48 -9.42 9.13
N GLN A 26 44.64 -10.45 8.98
CA GLN A 26 43.78 -10.97 10.04
C GLN A 26 43.94 -12.47 10.15
N TRP A 27 43.75 -12.98 11.36
CA TRP A 27 43.78 -14.41 11.64
C TRP A 27 42.49 -14.83 12.30
N VAL A 28 42.06 -16.06 12.03
CA VAL A 28 40.89 -16.68 12.64
C VAL A 28 41.36 -17.89 13.43
N LEU A 29 41.06 -17.88 14.72
CA LEU A 29 41.22 -19.03 15.61
C LEU A 29 39.92 -19.82 15.59
N SER A 30 39.96 -21.07 15.13
CA SER A 30 38.81 -21.96 15.12
C SER A 30 38.88 -22.98 16.25
N ASP A 31 37.80 -23.08 17.01
CA ASP A 31 37.54 -24.13 17.99
C ASP A 31 36.73 -25.25 17.31
N PRO A 32 37.34 -26.41 17.02
CA PRO A 32 36.66 -27.49 16.31
C PRO A 32 35.61 -28.21 17.17
N ILE A 33 35.65 -28.10 18.50
CA ILE A 33 34.69 -28.75 19.40
C ILE A 33 33.39 -27.94 19.45
N THR A 34 33.50 -26.62 19.59
CA THR A 34 32.31 -25.75 19.67
C THR A 34 31.85 -25.24 18.31
N GLY A 35 32.65 -25.43 17.25
CA GLY A 35 32.38 -24.90 15.92
C GLY A 35 32.45 -23.38 15.83
N ARG A 36 33.14 -22.72 16.78
CA ARG A 36 33.23 -21.26 16.86
C ARG A 36 34.51 -20.73 16.25
N TYR A 37 34.42 -19.52 15.72
CA TYR A 37 35.51 -18.82 15.04
C TYR A 37 35.71 -17.47 15.69
N PHE A 38 36.97 -17.12 15.93
CA PHE A 38 37.35 -15.89 16.58
C PHE A 38 38.35 -15.14 15.72
N THR A 39 38.03 -13.90 15.36
CA THR A 39 38.98 -13.02 14.66
C THR A 39 39.98 -12.46 15.66
N LEU A 40 41.27 -12.64 15.35
CA LEU A 40 42.38 -12.18 16.16
C LEU A 40 43.06 -10.99 15.50
N THR A 41 43.37 -9.99 16.32
CA THR A 41 44.15 -8.82 15.90
C THR A 41 45.62 -9.19 15.72
N PRO A 42 46.38 -8.40 14.93
CA PRO A 42 47.83 -8.59 14.82
C PRO A 42 48.56 -8.55 16.17
N SER A 43 48.09 -7.73 17.12
CA SER A 43 48.62 -7.68 18.49
C SER A 43 48.42 -9.00 19.25
N ALA A 44 47.23 -9.60 19.15
CA ALA A 44 46.94 -10.89 19.76
C ALA A 44 47.83 -12.01 19.20
N ILE A 45 48.10 -12.00 17.89
CA ILE A 45 48.93 -13.02 17.23
C ILE A 45 50.40 -12.93 17.65
N ARG A 46 50.94 -11.71 17.79
CA ARG A 46 52.30 -11.50 18.32
C ARG A 46 52.46 -12.10 19.72
N LEU A 47 51.46 -11.95 20.58
CA LEU A 47 51.45 -12.57 21.92
C LEU A 47 51.29 -14.10 21.84
N LEU A 48 50.38 -14.59 21.00
CA LEU A 48 50.10 -16.03 20.87
C LEU A 48 51.27 -16.83 20.28
N ARG A 49 52.07 -16.23 19.40
CA ARG A 49 53.25 -16.89 18.81
C ARG A 49 54.27 -17.31 19.86
N HIS A 50 54.42 -16.50 20.91
CA HIS A 50 55.36 -16.75 22.01
C HIS A 50 54.69 -17.40 23.22
N TRP A 51 53.42 -17.82 23.13
CA TRP A 51 52.64 -18.37 24.25
C TRP A 51 53.27 -19.62 24.88
N SER A 52 54.11 -20.34 24.13
CA SER A 52 54.88 -21.50 24.61
C SER A 52 55.87 -21.17 25.73
N LEU A 53 56.34 -19.92 25.84
CA LEU A 53 57.26 -19.48 26.90
C LEU A 53 56.61 -19.49 28.29
N ARG A 54 55.26 -19.47 28.34
CA ARG A 54 54.43 -19.46 29.55
C ARG A 54 54.72 -18.35 30.58
N GLN A 55 55.76 -17.55 30.47
CA GLN A 55 56.04 -16.46 31.40
C GLN A 55 55.56 -15.11 30.83
N PRO A 56 54.69 -14.35 31.54
CA PRO A 56 54.12 -13.10 31.02
C PRO A 56 55.17 -12.08 30.55
N GLN A 57 56.23 -11.89 31.35
CA GLN A 57 57.29 -10.93 31.05
C GLN A 57 58.12 -11.33 29.83
N GLN A 58 58.45 -12.62 29.69
CA GLN A 58 59.19 -13.14 28.54
C GLN A 58 58.35 -13.08 27.25
N ILE A 59 57.05 -13.35 27.34
CA ILE A 59 56.12 -13.23 26.20
C ILE A 59 56.01 -11.79 25.73
N LEU A 60 55.86 -10.84 26.65
CA LEU A 60 55.81 -9.41 26.30
C LEU A 60 57.14 -8.94 25.70
N ALA A 61 58.28 -9.34 26.27
CA ALA A 61 59.59 -9.00 25.74
C ALA A 61 59.81 -9.58 24.34
N ALA A 62 59.50 -10.87 24.14
CA ALA A 62 59.60 -11.53 22.85
C ALA A 62 58.65 -10.92 21.82
N ALA A 63 57.38 -10.68 22.17
CA ALA A 63 56.42 -10.05 21.27
C ALA A 63 56.83 -8.61 20.88
N ASN A 64 57.42 -7.84 21.82
CA ASN A 64 57.91 -6.49 21.56
C ASN A 64 59.22 -6.43 20.77
N SER A 65 59.98 -7.53 20.69
CA SER A 65 61.13 -7.64 19.80
C SER A 65 60.71 -7.77 18.32
N GLU A 66 59.47 -8.19 18.06
CA GLU A 66 58.91 -8.20 16.71
C GLU A 66 58.43 -6.80 16.28
N PRO A 67 58.54 -6.45 14.98
CA PRO A 67 58.07 -5.18 14.47
C PRO A 67 56.56 -4.98 14.68
N GLY A 68 56.18 -3.83 15.26
CA GLY A 68 54.79 -3.45 15.49
C GLY A 68 54.64 -2.48 16.64
N LEU A 69 53.40 -2.11 16.98
CA LEU A 69 53.11 -1.24 18.12
C LEU A 69 53.55 -1.89 19.44
N PRO A 70 54.09 -1.13 20.41
CA PRO A 70 54.51 -1.68 21.69
C PRO A 70 53.31 -2.22 22.47
N LEU A 71 53.41 -3.48 22.89
CA LEU A 71 52.40 -4.18 23.69
C LEU A 71 52.71 -4.01 25.18
N ARG A 72 51.69 -3.70 25.97
CA ARG A 72 51.77 -3.55 27.42
C ARG A 72 51.13 -4.76 28.11
N VAL A 73 51.25 -4.79 29.43
CA VAL A 73 50.65 -5.84 30.27
C VAL A 73 49.14 -5.91 30.09
N LYS A 74 48.49 -4.76 29.86
CA LYS A 74 47.04 -4.67 29.68
C LYS A 74 46.56 -5.46 28.45
N GLU A 75 47.26 -5.40 27.32
CA GLU A 75 46.89 -6.17 26.13
C GLU A 75 47.01 -7.69 26.37
N LEU A 76 48.03 -8.11 27.14
CA LEU A 76 48.20 -9.51 27.53
C LEU A 76 47.07 -9.98 28.46
N GLU A 77 46.68 -9.16 29.45
CA GLU A 77 45.57 -9.45 30.35
C GLU A 77 44.23 -9.53 29.59
N GLN A 78 43.99 -8.61 28.65
CA GLN A 78 42.81 -8.62 27.79
C GLN A 78 42.75 -9.90 26.94
N LEU A 79 43.88 -10.31 26.35
CA LEU A 79 43.95 -11.56 25.59
C LEU A 79 43.71 -12.79 26.49
N MET A 80 44.31 -12.82 27.69
CA MET A 80 44.10 -13.91 28.65
C MET A 80 42.63 -14.01 29.08
N GLN A 81 41.99 -12.87 29.38
CA GLN A 81 40.58 -12.81 29.73
C GLN A 81 39.71 -13.31 28.58
N PHE A 82 40.01 -12.90 27.35
CA PHE A 82 39.35 -13.38 26.14
C PHE A 82 39.46 -14.91 26.00
N LEU A 83 40.68 -15.46 26.08
CA LEU A 83 40.93 -16.91 25.95
C LEU A 83 40.17 -17.73 27.01
N ARG A 84 40.12 -17.24 28.26
CA ARG A 84 39.39 -17.90 29.36
C ARG A 84 37.88 -17.75 29.26
N GLN A 85 37.40 -16.59 28.80
CA GLN A 85 35.97 -16.35 28.62
C GLN A 85 35.37 -17.29 27.56
N HIS A 86 36.13 -17.55 26.50
CA HIS A 86 35.76 -18.38 25.36
C HIS A 86 36.19 -19.85 25.46
N ASP A 87 36.70 -20.30 26.61
CA ASP A 87 37.05 -21.71 26.86
C ASP A 87 38.12 -22.28 25.92
N LEU A 88 39.08 -21.44 25.53
CA LEU A 88 40.20 -21.76 24.64
C LEU A 88 41.45 -22.24 25.40
N VAL A 89 41.44 -22.08 26.72
CA VAL A 89 42.48 -22.55 27.64
C VAL A 89 42.24 -24.02 27.99
N ALA A 90 43.31 -24.80 28.15
CA ALA A 90 43.21 -26.21 28.51
C ALA A 90 42.64 -26.41 29.93
N ALA A 91 41.88 -27.49 30.12
CA ALA A 91 41.26 -27.85 31.40
C ALA A 91 42.27 -28.26 32.50
N SER A 92 43.56 -28.33 32.16
CA SER A 92 44.65 -28.49 33.12
C SER A 92 44.86 -27.24 33.99
N ASP A 93 44.43 -26.05 33.54
CA ASP A 93 44.46 -24.84 34.35
C ASP A 93 43.41 -24.88 35.47
N PRO A 94 43.80 -24.70 36.76
CA PRO A 94 42.87 -24.76 37.89
C PRO A 94 41.75 -23.72 37.82
N GLU A 95 42.06 -22.50 37.37
CA GLU A 95 41.11 -21.40 37.29
C GLU A 95 40.08 -21.65 36.17
N GLN A 96 40.54 -22.15 35.01
CA GLN A 96 39.64 -22.55 33.92
C GLN A 96 38.71 -23.70 34.34
N ARG A 97 39.22 -24.69 35.09
CA ARG A 97 38.40 -25.80 35.62
C ARG A 97 37.30 -25.33 36.55
N GLN A 98 37.59 -24.38 37.45
CA GLN A 98 36.60 -23.82 38.36
C GLN A 98 35.50 -23.04 37.59
N ARG A 99 35.87 -22.35 36.50
CA ARG A 99 34.89 -21.68 35.62
C ARG A 99 33.95 -22.67 34.94
N TYR A 100 34.43 -23.86 34.55
CA TYR A 100 33.55 -24.90 34.00
C TYR A 100 32.52 -25.40 35.00
N LEU A 101 32.89 -25.57 36.27
CA LEU A 101 31.94 -25.92 37.34
C LEU A 101 30.88 -24.83 37.50
N GLY A 102 31.28 -23.56 37.55
CA GLY A 102 30.35 -22.43 37.60
C GLY A 102 29.41 -22.38 36.39
N LYS A 103 29.92 -22.61 35.18
CA LYS A 103 29.12 -22.69 33.95
C LYS A 103 28.15 -23.89 33.96
N ALA A 104 28.59 -25.06 34.45
CA ALA A 104 27.74 -26.24 34.57
C ALA A 104 26.59 -26.04 35.57
N HIS A 105 26.85 -25.37 36.70
CA HIS A 105 25.80 -24.96 37.64
C HIS A 105 24.85 -23.92 37.03
N ALA A 106 25.37 -22.95 36.26
CA ALA A 106 24.54 -21.96 35.58
C ALA A 106 23.70 -22.55 34.43
N MET A 107 24.15 -23.64 33.79
CA MET A 107 23.36 -24.37 32.77
C MET A 107 22.19 -25.15 33.37
N ARG A 108 22.18 -25.43 34.68
CA ARG A 108 21.02 -25.96 35.41
C ARG A 108 20.00 -24.84 35.66
N THR A 109 19.44 -24.28 34.59
CA THR A 109 18.31 -23.35 34.69
C THR A 109 17.00 -24.13 34.89
N SER A 110 16.06 -23.54 35.63
CA SER A 110 14.70 -24.08 35.76
C SER A 110 14.08 -24.29 34.38
N LEU A 111 13.41 -25.43 34.17
CA LEU A 111 12.71 -25.79 32.92
C LEU A 111 11.85 -24.64 32.39
N TRP A 112 11.19 -23.88 33.26
CA TRP A 112 10.38 -22.71 32.91
C TRP A 112 11.18 -21.55 32.31
N LYS A 113 12.38 -21.27 32.85
CA LYS A 113 13.27 -20.21 32.35
C LYS A 113 13.91 -20.61 31.02
N SER A 114 14.20 -21.90 30.85
CA SER A 114 14.65 -22.49 29.59
C SER A 114 13.57 -22.39 28.51
N VAL A 115 12.33 -22.79 28.79
CA VAL A 115 11.21 -22.70 27.83
C VAL A 115 10.88 -21.25 27.46
N LEU A 116 10.87 -20.32 28.42
CA LEU A 116 10.57 -18.91 28.15
C LEU A 116 11.64 -18.23 27.27
N HIS A 117 12.94 -18.54 27.47
CA HIS A 117 14.02 -18.00 26.63
C HIS A 117 14.20 -18.77 25.31
N GLN A 118 13.91 -20.07 25.29
CA GLN A 118 13.99 -20.90 24.09
C GLN A 118 12.82 -20.68 23.14
N TYR A 119 11.64 -20.23 23.61
CA TYR A 119 10.51 -19.91 22.74
C TYR A 119 10.83 -18.89 21.63
N LEU A 120 11.72 -17.93 21.91
CA LEU A 120 12.07 -16.88 20.95
C LEU A 120 13.06 -17.32 19.89
N PHE A 121 14.01 -18.20 20.24
CA PHE A 121 15.03 -18.68 19.32
C PHE A 121 15.60 -20.03 19.75
N PHE A 122 15.36 -21.08 18.96
CA PHE A 122 16.04 -22.36 19.12
C PHE A 122 16.28 -23.04 17.76
N ARG A 123 17.30 -23.89 17.69
CA ARG A 123 17.69 -24.63 16.47
C ARG A 123 17.60 -26.12 16.72
N ILE A 124 16.94 -26.83 15.82
CA ILE A 124 16.92 -28.29 15.78
C ILE A 124 17.82 -28.70 14.60
N PRO A 125 19.04 -29.20 14.83
CA PRO A 125 19.84 -29.81 13.78
C PRO A 125 19.16 -31.12 13.36
N LEU A 126 18.70 -31.20 12.10
CA LEU A 126 17.99 -32.38 11.61
C LEU A 126 18.97 -33.45 11.13
N TRP A 127 20.01 -33.06 10.42
CA TRP A 127 20.96 -33.99 9.80
C TRP A 127 22.30 -33.35 9.45
N ARG A 128 23.31 -34.18 9.18
CA ARG A 128 24.63 -33.76 8.68
C ARG A 128 24.69 -33.98 7.16
N PRO A 129 24.69 -32.93 6.34
CA PRO A 129 24.58 -33.09 4.88
C PRO A 129 25.90 -33.51 4.23
N ASP A 130 27.04 -33.34 4.92
CA ASP A 130 28.38 -33.52 4.34
C ASP A 130 28.59 -34.87 3.61
N PRO A 131 28.15 -36.04 4.11
CA PRO A 131 28.26 -37.31 3.38
C PRO A 131 27.50 -37.33 2.05
N VAL A 132 26.30 -36.75 2.01
CA VAL A 132 25.47 -36.66 0.78
C VAL A 132 26.09 -35.65 -0.18
N LEU A 133 26.52 -34.49 0.32
CA LEU A 133 27.23 -33.48 -0.48
C LEU A 133 28.50 -34.07 -1.09
N ASN A 134 29.30 -34.82 -0.33
CA ASN A 134 30.51 -35.50 -0.82
C ASN A 134 30.21 -36.50 -1.94
N ARG A 135 29.06 -37.19 -1.89
CA ARG A 135 28.65 -38.15 -2.93
C ARG A 135 28.18 -37.47 -4.21
N CYS A 136 27.44 -36.37 -4.09
CA CYS A 136 26.93 -35.62 -5.23
C CYS A 136 27.97 -34.69 -5.88
N TRP A 137 28.96 -34.23 -5.10
CA TRP A 137 29.92 -33.21 -5.52
C TRP A 137 30.73 -33.57 -6.78
N PRO A 138 31.27 -34.80 -6.97
CA PRO A 138 32.04 -35.13 -8.17
C PRO A 138 31.23 -34.98 -9.46
N TRP A 139 29.94 -35.32 -9.44
CA TRP A 139 29.06 -35.16 -10.59
C TRP A 139 28.74 -33.69 -10.86
N LEU A 140 28.40 -32.93 -9.81
CA LEU A 140 28.15 -31.49 -9.91
C LEU A 140 29.38 -30.69 -10.34
N GLN A 141 30.57 -31.09 -9.90
CA GLN A 141 31.82 -30.44 -10.30
C GLN A 141 32.09 -30.63 -11.80
N ARG A 142 31.80 -31.83 -12.33
CA ARG A 142 32.04 -32.17 -13.75
C ARG A 142 30.99 -31.53 -14.68
N TYR A 143 29.71 -31.59 -14.34
CA TYR A 143 28.63 -31.17 -15.24
C TYR A 143 27.96 -29.85 -14.84
N GLY A 144 28.06 -29.43 -13.58
CA GLY A 144 27.34 -28.27 -13.06
C GLY A 144 27.82 -26.94 -13.65
N THR A 145 29.12 -26.72 -13.78
CA THR A 145 29.66 -25.48 -14.38
C THR A 145 29.23 -25.30 -15.84
N PRO A 146 29.45 -26.27 -16.75
CA PRO A 146 28.96 -26.14 -18.13
C PRO A 146 27.43 -26.06 -18.23
N PHE A 147 26.70 -26.75 -17.35
CA PHE A 147 25.24 -26.61 -17.26
C PHE A 147 24.83 -25.17 -16.94
N LEU A 148 25.43 -24.56 -15.90
CA LEU A 148 25.10 -23.19 -15.48
C LEU A 148 25.45 -22.13 -16.53
N ILE A 149 26.52 -22.34 -17.30
CA ILE A 149 26.97 -21.37 -18.31
C ILE A 149 26.16 -21.47 -19.61
N TRP A 150 25.82 -22.69 -20.06
CA TRP A 150 25.22 -22.89 -21.38
C TRP A 150 23.77 -23.34 -21.32
N VAL A 151 23.48 -24.41 -20.58
CA VAL A 151 22.16 -25.04 -20.56
C VAL A 151 21.16 -24.18 -19.79
N PHE A 152 21.58 -23.60 -18.67
CA PHE A 152 20.70 -22.81 -17.82
C PHE A 152 20.17 -21.53 -18.50
N PRO A 153 21.01 -20.68 -19.14
CA PRO A 153 20.51 -19.55 -19.92
C PRO A 153 19.61 -19.97 -21.07
N PHE A 154 19.90 -21.10 -21.73
CA PHE A 154 19.04 -21.64 -22.78
C PHE A 154 17.65 -22.02 -22.24
N ILE A 155 17.56 -22.73 -21.10
CA ILE A 155 16.29 -23.07 -20.45
C ILE A 155 15.51 -21.80 -20.06
N LEU A 156 16.19 -20.78 -19.52
CA LEU A 156 15.58 -19.50 -19.18
C LEU A 156 14.99 -18.83 -20.41
N LEU A 157 15.78 -18.68 -21.48
CA LEU A 157 15.35 -18.04 -22.72
C LEU A 157 14.18 -18.81 -23.36
N LEU A 158 14.25 -20.14 -23.38
CA LEU A 158 13.18 -21.00 -23.88
C LEU A 158 11.90 -20.85 -23.04
N GLY A 159 11.99 -20.89 -21.71
CA GLY A 159 10.86 -20.73 -20.81
C GLY A 159 10.19 -19.36 -20.98
N LEU A 160 10.97 -18.28 -21.03
CA LEU A 160 10.47 -16.93 -21.28
C LEU A 160 9.81 -16.81 -22.66
N PHE A 161 10.43 -17.40 -23.69
CA PHE A 161 9.84 -17.42 -25.04
C PHE A 161 8.49 -18.14 -25.06
N LEU A 162 8.38 -19.34 -24.46
CA LEU A 162 7.12 -20.09 -24.42
C LEU A 162 6.04 -19.36 -23.62
N VAL A 163 6.37 -18.75 -22.48
CA VAL A 163 5.44 -17.93 -21.69
C VAL A 163 4.99 -16.70 -22.49
N SER A 164 5.89 -16.06 -23.24
CA SER A 164 5.53 -14.91 -24.08
C SER A 164 4.55 -15.28 -25.19
N ARG A 165 4.62 -16.52 -25.71
CA ARG A 165 3.67 -17.03 -26.72
C ARG A 165 2.29 -17.35 -26.15
N ASP A 166 2.21 -17.81 -24.90
CA ASP A 166 0.96 -18.17 -24.22
C ASP A 166 0.66 -17.22 -23.05
N TRP A 167 0.90 -15.91 -23.28
CA TRP A 167 0.82 -14.88 -22.25
C TRP A 167 -0.56 -14.79 -21.61
N VAL A 168 -1.62 -14.94 -22.41
CA VAL A 168 -3.01 -14.91 -21.94
C VAL A 168 -3.26 -16.01 -20.91
N ARG A 169 -2.77 -17.23 -21.16
CA ARG A 169 -2.96 -18.36 -20.23
C ARG A 169 -2.09 -18.21 -18.98
N TYR A 170 -0.92 -17.60 -19.12
CA TYR A 170 -0.08 -17.24 -17.96
C TYR A 170 -0.79 -16.26 -17.02
N THR A 171 -1.37 -15.18 -17.56
CA THR A 171 -2.08 -14.18 -16.74
C THR A 171 -3.37 -14.74 -16.14
N HIS A 172 -4.07 -15.65 -16.82
CA HIS A 172 -5.21 -16.36 -16.26
C HIS A 172 -4.85 -17.30 -15.10
N SER A 173 -3.57 -17.67 -14.92
CA SER A 173 -3.14 -18.45 -13.77
C SER A 173 -3.05 -17.60 -12.48
N PHE A 174 -2.96 -16.26 -12.61
CA PHE A 174 -2.73 -15.33 -11.51
C PHE A 174 -3.86 -15.30 -10.46
N PRO A 175 -5.16 -15.29 -10.81
CA PRO A 175 -6.24 -15.31 -9.82
C PRO A 175 -6.21 -16.54 -8.89
N HIS A 176 -5.63 -17.67 -9.33
CA HIS A 176 -5.52 -18.86 -8.49
C HIS A 176 -4.65 -18.62 -7.24
N LEU A 177 -3.71 -17.66 -7.26
CA LEU A 177 -2.89 -17.31 -6.08
C LEU A 177 -3.73 -16.87 -4.88
N PHE A 178 -4.91 -16.28 -5.14
CA PHE A 178 -5.82 -15.76 -4.11
C PHE A 178 -6.90 -16.75 -3.70
N SER A 179 -6.90 -17.97 -4.27
CA SER A 179 -7.78 -19.05 -3.82
C SER A 179 -7.19 -19.78 -2.61
N LEU A 180 -8.02 -20.34 -1.73
CA LEU A 180 -7.54 -21.05 -0.53
C LEU A 180 -6.63 -22.24 -0.87
N SER A 181 -6.98 -23.01 -1.91
CA SER A 181 -6.15 -24.11 -2.41
C SER A 181 -4.84 -23.60 -3.02
N GLY A 182 -4.89 -22.51 -3.79
CA GLY A 182 -3.69 -21.87 -4.34
C GLY A 182 -2.75 -21.33 -3.26
N MET A 183 -3.28 -20.71 -2.21
CA MET A 183 -2.50 -20.26 -1.05
C MET A 183 -1.80 -21.43 -0.34
N ALA A 184 -2.49 -22.57 -0.18
CA ALA A 184 -1.88 -23.77 0.41
C ALA A 184 -0.73 -24.31 -0.46
N VAL A 185 -0.95 -24.43 -1.78
CA VAL A 185 0.10 -24.87 -2.71
C VAL A 185 1.27 -23.89 -2.73
N PHE A 186 0.99 -22.59 -2.74
CA PHE A 186 2.01 -21.54 -2.66
C PHE A 186 2.83 -21.64 -1.37
N GLY A 187 2.18 -21.88 -0.22
CA GLY A 187 2.87 -22.13 1.05
C GLY A 187 3.79 -23.36 1.01
N ILE A 188 3.33 -24.46 0.43
CA ILE A 188 4.17 -25.67 0.24
C ILE A 188 5.34 -25.37 -0.71
N SER A 189 5.09 -24.65 -1.80
CA SER A 189 6.12 -24.21 -2.73
C SER A 189 7.19 -23.34 -2.07
N LEU A 190 6.80 -22.44 -1.15
CA LEU A 190 7.75 -21.64 -0.37
C LEU A 190 8.62 -22.50 0.54
N VAL A 191 8.04 -23.46 1.26
CA VAL A 191 8.80 -24.39 2.12
C VAL A 191 9.81 -25.18 1.28
N PHE A 192 9.38 -25.72 0.14
CA PHE A 192 10.25 -26.45 -0.78
C PHE A 192 11.37 -25.57 -1.36
N ALA A 193 11.03 -24.36 -1.82
CA ALA A 193 12.00 -23.40 -2.33
C ALA A 193 13.05 -23.05 -1.27
N LYS A 194 12.64 -22.84 -0.01
CA LYS A 194 13.56 -22.55 1.10
C LYS A 194 14.45 -23.72 1.48
N PHE A 195 13.98 -24.95 1.36
CA PHE A 195 14.86 -26.11 1.49
C PHE A 195 15.95 -26.12 0.40
N ILE A 196 15.56 -25.89 -0.87
CA ILE A 196 16.49 -25.81 -2.01
C ILE A 196 17.47 -24.64 -1.86
N HIS A 197 17.02 -23.50 -1.33
CA HIS A 197 17.83 -22.33 -1.00
C HIS A 197 18.97 -22.71 -0.05
N GLU A 198 18.63 -23.32 1.09
CA GLU A 198 19.62 -23.74 2.09
C GLU A 198 20.61 -24.78 1.53
N LEU A 199 20.12 -25.67 0.66
CA LEU A 199 20.97 -26.64 -0.04
C LEU A 199 21.93 -25.95 -1.02
N GLY A 200 21.53 -24.84 -1.64
CA GLY A 200 22.37 -23.99 -2.47
C GLY A 200 23.58 -23.44 -1.73
N HIS A 201 23.38 -22.90 -0.51
CA HIS A 201 24.46 -22.49 0.37
C HIS A 201 25.40 -23.65 0.71
N ALA A 202 24.84 -24.82 1.01
CA ALA A 202 25.61 -26.01 1.37
C ALA A 202 26.52 -26.49 0.22
N PHE A 203 26.01 -26.53 -1.02
CA PHE A 203 26.80 -26.92 -2.19
C PHE A 203 27.89 -25.91 -2.53
N MET A 204 27.62 -24.60 -2.42
CA MET A 204 28.64 -23.58 -2.64
C MET A 204 29.70 -23.58 -1.53
N ALA A 205 29.32 -23.85 -0.28
CA ALA A 205 30.27 -24.05 0.81
C ALA A 205 31.18 -25.26 0.52
N LYS A 206 30.58 -26.36 0.03
CA LYS A 206 31.35 -27.55 -0.35
C LYS A 206 32.32 -27.28 -1.50
N ARG A 207 31.90 -26.51 -2.50
CA ARG A 207 32.76 -26.06 -3.61
C ARG A 207 34.00 -25.32 -3.11
N ALA A 208 33.84 -24.49 -2.09
CA ALA A 208 34.94 -23.74 -1.49
C ALA A 208 35.81 -24.58 -0.54
N GLY A 209 35.54 -25.89 -0.41
CA GLY A 209 36.27 -26.78 0.50
C GLY A 209 35.86 -26.66 1.97
N CYS A 210 34.78 -25.93 2.27
CA CYS A 210 34.26 -25.79 3.63
C CYS A 210 33.44 -27.02 4.03
N ARG A 211 33.41 -27.31 5.34
CA ARG A 211 32.56 -28.37 5.91
C ARG A 211 31.21 -27.80 6.34
N VAL A 212 30.13 -28.50 5.99
CA VAL A 212 28.77 -28.13 6.42
C VAL A 212 28.41 -28.99 7.64
N GLN A 213 28.45 -28.38 8.83
CA GLN A 213 28.36 -29.13 10.10
C GLN A 213 26.95 -29.69 10.34
N SER A 214 25.92 -28.90 10.05
CA SER A 214 24.52 -29.29 10.24
C SER A 214 23.58 -28.50 9.33
N MET A 215 22.50 -29.15 8.91
CA MET A 215 21.31 -28.52 8.34
C MET A 215 20.10 -28.88 9.19
N GLY A 216 19.17 -27.94 9.34
CA GLY A 216 18.00 -28.19 10.17
C GLY A 216 16.95 -27.10 10.09
N VAL A 217 16.13 -27.02 11.13
CA VAL A 217 15.08 -26.00 11.27
C VAL A 217 15.37 -25.15 12.51
N ALA A 218 15.38 -23.84 12.32
CA ALA A 218 15.42 -22.85 13.38
C ALA A 218 14.02 -22.27 13.58
N PHE A 219 13.63 -22.02 14.82
CA PHE A 219 12.36 -21.39 15.15
C PHE A 219 12.62 -19.97 15.67
N ILE A 220 11.98 -18.98 15.04
CA ILE A 220 12.00 -17.58 15.48
C ILE A 220 10.56 -17.17 15.78
N VAL A 221 10.22 -16.94 17.04
CA VAL A 221 8.83 -16.65 17.47
C VAL A 221 7.86 -17.71 16.93
N LEU A 222 8.17 -18.99 17.17
CA LEU A 222 7.46 -20.17 16.63
C LEU A 222 7.42 -20.35 15.11
N PHE A 223 7.99 -19.45 14.31
CA PHE A 223 8.02 -19.62 12.86
C PHE A 223 9.20 -20.51 12.44
N PRO A 224 8.97 -21.68 11.78
CA PRO A 224 10.04 -22.57 11.34
C PRO A 224 10.74 -22.02 10.09
N LEU A 225 12.07 -22.00 10.13
CA LEU A 225 12.95 -21.59 9.03
C LEU A 225 14.02 -22.65 8.84
N PHE A 226 14.27 -23.08 7.59
CA PHE A 226 15.45 -23.91 7.34
C PHE A 226 16.73 -23.10 7.58
N TYR A 227 17.80 -23.78 7.99
CA TYR A 227 19.12 -23.18 8.08
C TYR A 227 20.20 -24.18 7.67
N THR A 228 21.26 -23.66 7.05
CA THR A 228 22.53 -24.35 6.81
C THR A 228 23.64 -23.69 7.61
N ASP A 229 24.39 -24.49 8.37
CA ASP A 229 25.58 -24.00 9.06
C ASP A 229 26.77 -23.89 8.10
N THR A 230 27.01 -22.68 7.60
CA THR A 230 28.14 -22.31 6.74
C THR A 230 29.23 -21.55 7.49
N THR A 231 29.31 -21.65 8.83
CA THR A 231 30.26 -20.88 9.65
C THR A 231 31.73 -21.16 9.29
N ASP A 232 32.05 -22.31 8.69
CA ASP A 232 33.41 -22.61 8.21
C ASP A 232 33.88 -21.67 7.07
N ALA A 233 32.96 -20.96 6.40
CA ALA A 233 33.26 -19.96 5.37
C ALA A 233 34.11 -18.78 5.88
N TRP A 234 34.12 -18.51 7.20
CA TRP A 234 34.96 -17.47 7.81
C TRP A 234 36.47 -17.72 7.69
N LYS A 235 36.89 -18.98 7.42
CA LYS A 235 38.29 -19.32 7.15
C LYS A 235 38.76 -18.93 5.74
N LEU A 236 37.85 -18.66 4.82
CA LEU A 236 38.20 -18.44 3.42
C LEU A 236 38.89 -17.10 3.21
N LYS A 237 40.08 -17.16 2.59
CA LYS A 237 40.79 -15.97 2.08
C LYS A 237 40.18 -15.46 0.78
N ASP A 238 39.68 -16.36 -0.06
CA ASP A 238 39.12 -16.01 -1.37
C ASP A 238 37.73 -15.36 -1.23
N ARG A 239 37.63 -14.16 -1.81
CA ARG A 239 36.42 -13.33 -1.79
C ARG A 239 35.35 -13.89 -2.72
N GLN A 240 35.77 -14.43 -3.86
CA GLN A 240 34.82 -14.96 -4.83
C GLN A 240 34.16 -16.23 -4.28
N ALA A 241 34.93 -17.12 -3.66
CA ALA A 241 34.40 -18.26 -2.94
C ALA A 241 33.37 -17.85 -1.87
N ARG A 242 33.68 -16.89 -1.00
CA ARG A 242 32.75 -16.46 0.07
C ARG A 242 31.47 -15.82 -0.49
N LEU A 243 31.60 -14.96 -1.50
CA LEU A 243 30.45 -14.36 -2.19
C LEU A 243 29.58 -15.41 -2.86
N LEU A 244 30.17 -16.43 -3.49
CA LEU A 244 29.43 -17.54 -4.09
C LEU A 244 28.71 -18.39 -3.05
N ILE A 245 29.27 -18.56 -1.84
CA ILE A 245 28.55 -19.21 -0.73
C ILE A 245 27.32 -18.41 -0.37
N GLY A 246 27.45 -17.09 -0.19
CA GLY A 246 26.31 -16.19 0.07
C GLY A 246 25.30 -16.14 -1.07
N ALA A 247 25.74 -16.25 -2.33
CA ALA A 247 24.86 -16.27 -3.50
C ALA A 247 24.20 -17.63 -3.73
N GLY A 248 24.69 -18.69 -3.07
CA GLY A 248 24.29 -20.08 -3.34
C GLY A 248 22.79 -20.31 -3.20
N GLY A 249 22.16 -19.76 -2.16
CA GLY A 249 20.72 -19.87 -1.97
C GLY A 249 19.91 -19.15 -3.05
N ILE A 250 20.30 -17.92 -3.40
CA ILE A 250 19.68 -17.14 -4.48
C ILE A 250 19.81 -17.87 -5.82
N LEU A 251 21.00 -18.38 -6.15
CA LEU A 251 21.23 -19.12 -7.40
C LEU A 251 20.39 -20.40 -7.46
N ALA A 252 20.25 -21.12 -6.35
CA ALA A 252 19.44 -22.33 -6.27
C ALA A 252 17.94 -22.03 -6.43
N GLU A 253 17.41 -20.98 -5.79
CA GLU A 253 16.03 -20.56 -5.98
C GLU A 253 15.77 -20.03 -7.41
N LEU A 254 16.70 -19.28 -8.01
CA LEU A 254 16.61 -18.86 -9.41
C LEU A 254 16.58 -20.05 -10.37
N MET A 255 17.44 -21.05 -10.13
CA MET A 255 17.43 -22.28 -10.92
C MET A 255 16.09 -23.01 -10.82
N LEU A 256 15.54 -23.09 -9.59
CA LEU A 256 14.23 -23.66 -9.35
C LEU A 256 13.11 -22.88 -10.05
N ALA A 257 13.17 -21.54 -10.01
CA ALA A 257 12.19 -20.65 -10.62
C ALA A 257 12.10 -20.84 -12.14
N VAL A 258 13.27 -20.98 -12.78
CA VAL A 258 13.42 -21.18 -14.23
C VAL A 258 12.94 -22.56 -14.65
N ILE A 259 13.30 -23.61 -13.90
CA ILE A 259 12.82 -24.97 -14.18
C ILE A 259 11.30 -25.04 -14.00
N ALA A 260 10.76 -24.42 -12.94
CA ALA A 260 9.32 -24.36 -12.71
C ALA A 260 8.59 -23.55 -13.80
N LEU A 261 9.20 -22.47 -14.30
CA LEU A 261 8.64 -21.68 -15.40
C LEU A 261 8.55 -22.50 -16.70
N LEU A 262 9.63 -23.22 -17.04
CA LEU A 262 9.63 -24.09 -18.20
C LEU A 262 8.64 -25.26 -18.02
N ALA A 263 8.58 -25.85 -16.83
CA ALA A 263 7.61 -26.90 -16.52
C ALA A 263 6.16 -26.39 -16.68
N TRP A 264 5.86 -25.17 -16.21
CA TRP A 264 4.56 -24.55 -16.41
C TRP A 264 4.20 -24.40 -17.90
N ALA A 265 5.18 -24.06 -18.74
CA ALA A 265 4.99 -23.87 -20.17
C ALA A 265 4.78 -25.19 -20.94
N LEU A 266 5.30 -26.31 -20.43
CA LEU A 266 5.23 -27.63 -21.08
C LEU A 266 4.09 -28.51 -20.54
N LEU A 267 3.64 -28.28 -19.31
CA LEU A 267 2.62 -29.10 -18.66
C LEU A 267 1.21 -28.80 -19.20
N PRO A 268 0.34 -29.82 -19.36
CA PRO A 268 -1.06 -29.63 -19.69
C PRO A 268 -1.82 -28.96 -18.54
N ASP A 269 -3.01 -28.43 -18.81
CA ASP A 269 -3.86 -27.84 -17.78
C ASP A 269 -4.19 -28.87 -16.69
N GLY A 270 -3.96 -28.47 -15.43
CA GLY A 270 -4.20 -29.31 -14.27
C GLY A 270 -3.43 -28.87 -13.02
N PRO A 271 -3.49 -29.68 -11.95
CA PRO A 271 -2.83 -29.37 -10.68
C PRO A 271 -1.31 -29.22 -10.81
N ALA A 272 -0.66 -30.02 -11.67
CA ALA A 272 0.78 -29.99 -11.87
C ALA A 272 1.25 -28.65 -12.48
N ARG A 273 0.54 -28.17 -13.52
CA ARG A 273 0.81 -26.85 -14.11
C ARG A 273 0.58 -25.74 -13.10
N THR A 274 -0.51 -25.81 -12.33
CA THR A 274 -0.79 -24.85 -11.26
C THR A 274 0.32 -24.84 -10.22
N ALA A 275 0.81 -25.99 -9.77
CA ALA A 275 1.92 -26.09 -8.82
C ALA A 275 3.23 -25.53 -9.40
N ALA A 276 3.52 -25.76 -10.68
CA ALA A 276 4.67 -25.18 -11.37
C ALA A 276 4.57 -23.65 -11.45
N PHE A 277 3.38 -23.10 -11.72
CA PHE A 277 3.12 -21.66 -11.64
C PHE A 277 3.39 -21.14 -10.22
N MET A 278 2.77 -21.74 -9.19
CA MET A 278 2.93 -21.32 -7.80
C MET A 278 4.39 -21.36 -7.37
N LEU A 279 5.14 -22.41 -7.73
CA LEU A 279 6.55 -22.53 -7.41
C LEU A 279 7.40 -21.49 -8.14
N SER A 280 7.16 -21.26 -9.42
CA SER A 280 7.87 -20.23 -10.19
C SER A 280 7.57 -18.83 -9.67
N SER A 281 6.31 -18.49 -9.45
CA SER A 281 5.90 -17.18 -8.92
C SER A 281 6.43 -16.95 -7.51
N ALA A 282 6.33 -17.95 -6.62
CA ALA A 282 6.86 -17.86 -5.26
C ALA A 282 8.36 -17.59 -5.28
N THR A 283 9.13 -18.41 -6.02
CA THR A 283 10.59 -18.28 -6.09
C THR A 283 11.04 -16.98 -6.73
N TRP A 284 10.46 -16.54 -7.85
CA TRP A 284 10.79 -15.25 -8.46
C TRP A 284 10.54 -14.09 -7.51
N LEU A 285 9.35 -14.07 -6.88
CA LEU A 285 8.97 -13.01 -5.96
C LEU A 285 9.88 -12.99 -4.73
N THR A 286 10.06 -14.13 -4.05
CA THR A 286 10.88 -14.17 -2.83
C THR A 286 12.35 -13.93 -3.13
N THR A 287 12.89 -14.47 -4.22
CA THR A 287 14.32 -14.39 -4.49
C THR A 287 14.73 -13.00 -4.96
N LEU A 288 14.04 -12.44 -5.95
CA LEU A 288 14.42 -11.15 -6.54
C LEU A 288 13.99 -9.96 -5.67
N VAL A 289 12.76 -10.00 -5.13
CA VAL A 289 12.21 -8.84 -4.42
C VAL A 289 12.58 -8.85 -2.94
N VAL A 290 12.68 -10.04 -2.32
CA VAL A 290 12.94 -10.16 -0.88
C VAL A 290 14.40 -10.54 -0.59
N ASN A 291 14.91 -11.68 -1.08
CA ASN A 291 16.23 -12.18 -0.68
C ASN A 291 17.36 -11.33 -1.28
N LEU A 292 17.26 -10.93 -2.55
CA LEU A 292 18.28 -10.12 -3.23
C LEU A 292 18.30 -8.66 -2.76
N ASN A 293 17.26 -8.21 -2.06
CA ASN A 293 17.17 -6.85 -1.55
C ASN A 293 18.24 -6.60 -0.46
N PRO A 294 19.22 -5.71 -0.70
CA PRO A 294 20.32 -5.49 0.22
C PRO A 294 19.96 -4.61 1.43
N LEU A 295 18.76 -4.03 1.48
CA LEU A 295 18.33 -3.10 2.52
C LEU A 295 17.79 -3.80 3.77
N MET A 296 17.54 -5.10 3.68
CA MET A 296 17.11 -5.99 4.76
C MET A 296 18.13 -7.09 4.98
N ARG A 297 18.23 -7.65 6.20
CA ARG A 297 19.14 -8.75 6.57
C ARG A 297 18.75 -10.11 5.96
N PHE A 298 18.62 -10.14 4.65
CA PHE A 298 18.54 -11.35 3.83
C PHE A 298 19.86 -11.54 3.07
N ASP A 299 19.92 -12.46 2.12
CA ASP A 299 21.17 -12.82 1.43
C ASP A 299 21.80 -11.67 0.64
N GLY A 300 20.98 -10.79 0.05
CA GLY A 300 21.43 -9.58 -0.62
C GLY A 300 22.23 -8.64 0.30
N TYR A 301 21.87 -8.58 1.58
CA TYR A 301 22.65 -7.83 2.57
C TYR A 301 24.00 -8.48 2.85
N PHE A 302 24.06 -9.81 2.98
CA PHE A 302 25.32 -10.52 3.20
C PHE A 302 26.22 -10.47 1.96
N LEU A 303 25.64 -10.56 0.76
CA LEU A 303 26.35 -10.34 -0.51
C LEU A 303 26.95 -8.94 -0.59
N LEU A 304 26.18 -7.90 -0.23
CA LEU A 304 26.68 -6.53 -0.22
C LEU A 304 27.76 -6.33 0.87
N SER A 305 27.54 -6.90 2.05
CA SER A 305 28.49 -6.90 3.17
C SER A 305 29.83 -7.52 2.76
N ASP A 306 29.80 -8.67 2.07
CA ASP A 306 30.99 -9.35 1.55
C ASP A 306 31.64 -8.59 0.39
N PHE A 307 30.85 -8.01 -0.51
CA PHE A 307 31.34 -7.20 -1.62
C PHE A 307 32.06 -5.94 -1.12
N TRP A 308 31.52 -5.26 -0.11
CA TRP A 308 32.14 -4.08 0.52
C TRP A 308 33.19 -4.43 1.58
N ARG A 309 33.28 -5.69 2.01
CA ARG A 309 34.14 -6.19 3.10
C ARG A 309 33.86 -5.54 4.45
N VAL A 310 32.60 -5.18 4.70
CA VAL A 310 32.19 -4.56 5.95
C VAL A 310 31.38 -5.57 6.75
N GLU A 311 32.03 -6.24 7.69
CA GLU A 311 31.35 -7.11 8.65
C GLU A 311 30.38 -6.31 9.51
N ASN A 312 29.20 -6.87 9.80
CA ASN A 312 28.14 -6.20 10.55
C ASN A 312 27.75 -4.83 9.97
N LEU A 313 27.65 -4.77 8.63
CA LEU A 313 27.26 -3.60 7.83
C LEU A 313 26.15 -2.75 8.47
N GLN A 314 25.05 -3.38 8.91
CA GLN A 314 23.90 -2.68 9.47
C GLN A 314 24.23 -1.89 10.73
N GLU A 315 24.93 -2.50 11.68
CA GLU A 315 25.25 -1.89 12.96
C GLU A 315 26.19 -0.69 12.77
N ARG A 316 27.24 -0.88 11.96
CA ARG A 316 28.21 0.17 11.61
C ARG A 316 27.56 1.33 10.86
N ALA A 317 26.74 1.02 9.85
CA ALA A 317 26.02 2.04 9.09
C ALA A 317 25.05 2.83 9.97
N TYR A 318 24.28 2.17 10.83
CA TYR A 318 23.32 2.85 11.71
C TYR A 318 24.02 3.71 12.76
N ALA A 319 25.15 3.26 13.31
CA ALA A 319 25.97 4.08 14.20
C ALA A 319 26.50 5.33 13.48
N LEU A 320 26.95 5.18 12.24
CA LEU A 320 27.43 6.28 11.41
C LEU A 320 26.32 7.27 11.03
N CYS A 321 25.12 6.79 10.69
CA CYS A 321 23.95 7.64 10.42
C CYS A 321 23.56 8.46 11.66
N ARG A 322 23.49 7.84 12.84
CA ARG A 322 23.21 8.56 14.10
C ARG A 322 24.28 9.62 14.40
N TRP A 323 25.55 9.27 14.26
CA TRP A 323 26.65 10.22 14.42
C TRP A 323 26.53 11.39 13.43
N ARG A 324 26.30 11.12 12.15
CA ARG A 324 26.20 12.16 11.12
C ARG A 324 24.99 13.08 11.33
N LEU A 325 23.87 12.53 11.78
CA LEU A 325 22.67 13.29 12.14
C LEU A 325 22.99 14.26 13.29
N ARG A 326 23.58 13.76 14.38
CA ARG A 326 23.96 14.57 15.55
C ARG A 326 24.97 15.66 15.19
N GLU A 327 25.98 15.31 14.40
CA GLU A 327 27.02 16.25 13.97
C GLU A 327 26.45 17.33 13.04
N SER A 328 25.53 16.97 12.14
CA SER A 328 24.88 17.94 11.25
C SER A 328 23.95 18.91 11.99
N LEU A 329 23.25 18.44 13.02
CA LEU A 329 22.28 19.23 13.78
C LEU A 329 22.94 20.07 14.88
N PHE A 330 23.90 19.52 15.63
CA PHE A 330 24.43 20.16 16.84
C PHE A 330 25.93 20.44 16.78
N GLY A 331 26.65 19.87 15.82
CA GLY A 331 28.10 20.02 15.69
C GLY A 331 28.82 19.65 16.98
N HIS A 332 28.73 18.41 17.44
CA HIS A 332 29.35 18.04 18.72
C HIS A 332 30.88 17.92 18.63
N GLY A 333 31.45 17.86 17.43
CA GLY A 333 32.89 17.69 17.22
C GLY A 333 33.40 16.31 17.66
N HIS A 334 32.50 15.34 17.87
CA HIS A 334 32.89 14.00 18.28
C HIS A 334 33.54 13.24 17.11
N PRO A 335 34.63 12.48 17.35
CA PRO A 335 35.23 11.66 16.31
C PRO A 335 34.20 10.67 15.77
N ALA A 336 34.31 10.37 14.47
CA ALA A 336 33.48 9.34 13.86
C ALA A 336 33.67 8.01 14.63
N PRO A 337 32.63 7.16 14.72
CA PRO A 337 32.72 5.90 15.45
C PRO A 337 33.88 5.01 14.98
N GLU A 338 34.20 5.09 13.68
CA GLU A 338 35.30 4.38 13.05
C GLU A 338 36.01 5.28 12.04
N ASN A 339 37.33 5.13 11.95
CA ASN A 339 38.16 5.81 10.96
C ASN A 339 38.07 5.10 9.61
N LEU A 340 37.06 5.45 8.82
CA LEU A 340 36.81 4.89 7.49
C LEU A 340 37.22 5.85 6.39
N SER A 341 37.50 5.31 5.19
CA SER A 341 37.76 6.15 4.02
C SER A 341 36.50 6.98 3.65
N PRO A 342 36.65 8.20 3.12
CA PRO A 342 35.51 9.08 2.83
C PRO A 342 34.50 8.51 1.84
N SER A 343 34.93 7.62 0.94
CA SER A 343 34.06 6.95 -0.04
C SER A 343 33.24 5.84 0.61
N LEU A 344 33.86 5.02 1.46
CA LEU A 344 33.17 3.96 2.19
C LEU A 344 32.18 4.55 3.20
N GLN A 345 32.57 5.63 3.90
CA GLN A 345 31.69 6.37 4.80
C GLN A 345 30.42 6.86 4.09
N ARG A 346 30.56 7.44 2.88
CA ARG A 346 29.42 7.86 2.07
C ARG A 346 28.52 6.68 1.66
N LYS A 347 29.11 5.56 1.22
CA LYS A 347 28.35 4.34 0.87
C LYS A 347 27.54 3.81 2.05
N LEU A 348 28.14 3.75 3.24
CA LEU A 348 27.48 3.31 4.47
C LEU A 348 26.36 4.25 4.90
N LEU A 349 26.55 5.56 4.76
CA LEU A 349 25.50 6.55 5.06
C LEU A 349 24.30 6.41 4.11
N VAL A 350 24.56 6.33 2.80
CA VAL A 350 23.50 6.16 1.78
C VAL A 350 22.75 4.87 2.03
N TRP A 351 23.46 3.76 2.23
CA TRP A 351 22.84 2.47 2.53
C TRP A 351 22.07 2.49 3.85
N GLY A 352 22.61 3.10 4.89
CA GLY A 352 21.98 3.18 6.21
C GLY A 352 20.65 3.94 6.19
N TYR A 353 20.63 5.13 5.56
CA TYR A 353 19.40 5.89 5.39
C TYR A 353 18.41 5.20 4.45
N ALA A 354 18.88 4.62 3.34
CA ALA A 354 18.02 3.84 2.45
C ALA A 354 17.39 2.63 3.17
N SER A 355 18.14 1.94 4.03
CA SER A 355 17.64 0.83 4.84
C SER A 355 16.58 1.28 5.86
N TRP A 356 16.74 2.45 6.50
CA TRP A 356 15.72 3.01 7.39
C TRP A 356 14.43 3.34 6.64
N ILE A 357 14.53 4.05 5.51
CA ILE A 357 13.37 4.41 4.68
C ILE A 357 12.66 3.16 4.16
N TRP A 358 13.43 2.21 3.61
CA TRP A 358 12.89 0.95 3.10
C TRP A 358 12.19 0.16 4.19
N ARG A 359 12.81 0.00 5.37
CA ARG A 359 12.19 -0.69 6.51
C ARG A 359 10.87 -0.04 6.88
N PHE A 360 10.83 1.28 7.00
CA PHE A 360 9.59 2.00 7.33
C PHE A 360 8.47 1.67 6.34
N PHE A 361 8.71 1.80 5.03
CA PHE A 361 7.69 1.49 4.01
C PHE A 361 7.34 0.00 3.93
N LEU A 362 8.30 -0.90 4.14
CA LEU A 362 8.06 -2.33 4.13
C LEU A 362 7.11 -2.74 5.26
N PHE A 363 7.42 -2.33 6.50
CA PHE A 363 6.58 -2.63 7.67
C PHE A 363 5.22 -1.95 7.54
N PHE A 364 5.19 -0.65 7.21
CA PHE A 364 3.95 0.08 6.96
C PHE A 364 3.07 -0.59 5.87
N GLY A 365 3.69 -1.07 4.78
CA GLY A 365 3.01 -1.79 3.72
C GLY A 365 2.43 -3.13 4.19
N ILE A 366 3.18 -3.89 5.00
CA ILE A 366 2.68 -5.14 5.63
C ILE A 366 1.50 -4.82 6.55
N ALA A 367 1.60 -3.78 7.39
CA ALA A 367 0.50 -3.36 8.27
C ALA A 367 -0.75 -2.94 7.50
N LEU A 368 -0.60 -2.23 6.37
CA LEU A 368 -1.69 -1.84 5.49
C LEU A 368 -2.36 -3.06 4.84
N VAL A 369 -1.57 -4.03 4.36
CA VAL A 369 -2.11 -5.29 3.83
C VAL A 369 -2.86 -6.06 4.92
N VAL A 370 -2.31 -6.17 6.13
CA VAL A 370 -3.00 -6.82 7.26
C VAL A 370 -4.30 -6.10 7.61
N TYR A 371 -4.30 -4.76 7.60
CA TYR A 371 -5.47 -3.94 7.86
C TYR A 371 -6.61 -4.19 6.85
N HIS A 372 -6.29 -4.31 5.55
CA HIS A 372 -7.31 -4.49 4.51
C HIS A 372 -7.73 -5.95 4.26
N PHE A 373 -6.85 -6.93 4.49
CA PHE A 373 -7.10 -8.34 4.14
C PHE A 373 -7.41 -9.24 5.34
N PHE A 374 -7.15 -8.79 6.58
CA PHE A 374 -7.41 -9.55 7.80
C PHE A 374 -8.34 -8.78 8.75
N ILE A 375 -8.34 -9.14 10.04
CA ILE A 375 -9.10 -8.46 11.07
C ILE A 375 -8.49 -7.07 11.30
N LYS A 376 -9.25 -6.00 10.99
CA LYS A 376 -8.82 -4.59 11.12
C LYS A 376 -8.15 -4.29 12.47
N VAL A 377 -8.65 -4.86 13.57
CA VAL A 377 -8.08 -4.70 14.92
C VAL A 377 -6.62 -5.17 15.00
N ILE A 378 -6.28 -6.29 14.36
CA ILE A 378 -4.90 -6.80 14.31
C ILE A 378 -4.03 -5.84 13.48
N GLY A 379 -4.56 -5.34 12.36
CA GLY A 379 -3.87 -4.34 11.53
C GLY A 379 -3.58 -3.05 12.28
N ILE A 380 -4.55 -2.52 13.02
CA ILE A 380 -4.37 -1.32 13.87
C ILE A 380 -3.34 -1.58 14.98
N GLY A 381 -3.44 -2.74 15.64
CA GLY A 381 -2.47 -3.14 16.67
C GLY A 381 -1.04 -3.24 16.13
N LEU A 382 -0.87 -3.86 14.96
CA LEU A 382 0.42 -3.96 14.28
C LEU A 382 0.96 -2.57 13.89
N MET A 383 0.13 -1.70 13.31
CA MET A 383 0.49 -0.32 12.98
C MET A 383 0.96 0.46 14.20
N LEU A 384 0.27 0.32 15.34
CA LEU A 384 0.67 0.98 16.60
C LEU A 384 2.05 0.48 17.07
N VAL A 385 2.26 -0.83 17.07
CA VAL A 385 3.56 -1.43 17.43
C VAL A 385 4.67 -0.93 16.51
N GLU A 386 4.42 -0.84 15.21
CA GLU A 386 5.37 -0.33 14.23
C GLU A 386 5.70 1.15 14.46
N ILE A 387 4.69 2.01 14.69
CA ILE A 387 4.91 3.42 15.02
C ILE A 387 5.75 3.55 16.30
N VAL A 388 5.44 2.78 17.34
CA VAL A 388 6.20 2.81 18.60
C VAL A 388 7.64 2.36 18.38
N TRP A 389 7.86 1.26 17.66
CA TRP A 389 9.19 0.68 17.51
C TRP A 389 10.09 1.41 16.50
N PHE A 390 9.53 1.88 15.38
CA PHE A 390 10.29 2.53 14.30
C PHE A 390 10.39 4.04 14.43
N ILE A 391 9.43 4.69 15.10
CA ILE A 391 9.39 6.15 15.23
C ILE A 391 9.59 6.56 16.68
N ALA A 392 8.71 6.18 17.59
CA ALA A 392 8.70 6.71 18.95
C ALA A 392 9.96 6.33 19.76
N LEU A 393 10.32 5.05 19.79
CA LEU A 393 11.47 4.55 20.55
C LEU A 393 12.81 5.10 20.03
N PRO A 394 13.10 5.11 18.71
CA PRO A 394 14.31 5.74 18.18
C PRO A 394 14.39 7.24 18.47
N ILE A 395 13.29 7.97 18.31
CA ILE A 395 13.22 9.40 18.63
C ILE A 395 13.46 9.63 20.12
N ALA A 396 12.83 8.86 21.00
CA ALA A 396 13.01 8.98 22.45
C ALA A 396 14.46 8.68 22.87
N LYS A 397 15.08 7.65 22.29
CA LYS A 397 16.50 7.31 22.54
C LYS A 397 17.44 8.42 22.07
N GLU A 398 17.19 9.00 20.90
CA GLU A 398 17.97 10.13 20.40
C GLU A 398 17.73 11.39 21.24
N ALA A 399 16.50 11.73 21.60
CA ALA A 399 16.18 12.87 22.45
C ALA A 399 16.86 12.77 23.82
N TYR A 400 16.86 11.58 24.43
CA TYR A 400 17.60 11.32 25.67
C TYR A 400 19.11 11.50 25.47
N ALA A 401 19.66 10.99 24.36
CA ALA A 401 21.07 11.16 24.03
C ALA A 401 21.42 12.65 23.84
N TRP A 402 20.61 13.42 23.10
CA TRP A 402 20.82 14.86 22.89
C TRP A 402 20.76 15.63 24.21
N TRP A 403 19.80 15.30 25.08
CA TRP A 403 19.69 15.91 26.40
C TRP A 403 20.91 15.64 27.28
N SER A 404 21.46 14.43 27.22
CA SER A 404 22.68 14.06 27.96
C SER A 404 23.93 14.79 27.46
N MET A 405 23.97 15.15 26.16
CA MET A 405 25.08 15.84 25.50
C MET A 405 24.88 17.36 25.36
N ARG A 406 23.90 17.95 26.07
CA ARG A 406 23.54 19.38 25.89
C ARG A 406 24.69 20.36 26.13
N LYS A 407 25.70 19.99 26.92
CA LYS A 407 26.86 20.83 27.24
C LYS A 407 27.90 20.91 26.10
N SER A 408 27.87 19.99 25.14
CA SER A 408 28.82 19.92 24.01
C SER A 408 28.21 20.40 22.69
N ILE A 409 27.11 21.16 22.73
CA ILE A 409 26.45 21.66 21.52
C ILE A 409 27.14 22.95 21.04
N HIS A 410 27.48 23.04 19.76
CA HIS A 410 27.98 24.30 19.18
C HIS A 410 26.82 25.28 18.93
N PRO A 411 26.93 26.54 19.38
CA PRO A 411 25.82 27.50 19.37
C PRO A 411 25.35 27.86 17.96
N ILE A 412 26.27 27.97 16.99
CA ILE A 412 25.93 28.29 15.60
C ILE A 412 25.19 27.13 14.92
N ALA A 413 25.64 25.89 15.15
CA ALA A 413 24.98 24.71 14.60
C ALA A 413 23.56 24.56 15.18
N PHE A 414 23.40 24.77 16.49
CA PHE A 414 22.11 24.77 17.15
C PHE A 414 21.19 25.87 16.60
N LEU A 415 21.67 27.11 16.47
CA LEU A 415 20.88 28.23 15.95
C LEU A 415 20.41 27.95 14.51
N ARG A 416 21.30 27.44 13.65
CA ARG A 416 20.94 27.05 12.27
C ARG A 416 19.86 25.97 12.26
N SER A 417 20.02 24.93 13.08
CA SER A 417 19.06 23.83 13.18
C SER A 417 17.72 24.29 13.75
N ALA A 418 17.75 25.16 14.76
CA ALA A 418 16.56 25.78 15.35
C ALA A 418 15.84 26.68 14.35
N LEU A 419 16.57 27.48 13.56
CA LEU A 419 16.00 28.32 12.51
C LEU A 419 15.36 27.47 11.40
N LEU A 420 16.04 26.42 10.94
CA LEU A 420 15.50 25.49 9.94
C LEU A 420 14.24 24.77 10.46
N CYS A 421 14.28 24.30 11.70
CA CYS A 421 13.13 23.65 12.34
C CYS A 421 11.97 24.63 12.51
N SER A 422 12.25 25.86 12.95
CA SER A 422 11.25 26.92 13.09
C SER A 422 10.67 27.34 11.75
N ALA A 423 11.47 27.43 10.69
CA ALA A 423 11.00 27.72 9.34
C ALA A 423 10.09 26.60 8.82
N LEU A 424 10.46 25.34 9.02
CA LEU A 424 9.64 24.19 8.66
C LEU A 424 8.32 24.17 9.45
N LEU A 425 8.38 24.41 10.77
CA LEU A 425 7.20 24.47 11.62
C LEU A 425 6.30 25.64 11.23
N PHE A 426 6.87 26.80 10.89
CA PHE A 426 6.13 27.94 10.36
C PHE A 426 5.44 27.57 9.05
N ILE A 427 6.11 26.89 8.11
CA ILE A 427 5.47 26.41 6.88
C ILE A 427 4.34 25.42 7.18
N LEU A 428 4.48 24.54 8.17
CA LEU A 428 3.44 23.55 8.48
C LEU A 428 2.24 24.14 9.24
N LEU A 429 2.47 25.14 10.10
CA LEU A 429 1.46 25.76 10.96
C LEU A 429 0.85 27.04 10.36
N TYR A 430 1.52 27.69 9.42
CA TYR A 430 0.99 28.89 8.77
C TYR A 430 -0.25 28.52 7.92
N PRO A 431 -1.33 29.29 8.01
CA PRO A 431 -2.58 28.95 7.34
C PRO A 431 -2.58 29.42 5.87
N TRP A 432 -1.97 28.60 5.00
CA TRP A 432 -1.82 28.89 3.56
C TRP A 432 -3.13 28.84 2.77
N GLY A 433 -4.02 27.88 3.09
CA GLY A 433 -5.18 27.54 2.27
C GLY A 433 -6.45 28.28 2.71
N GLY A 434 -6.87 29.30 1.95
CA GLY A 434 -8.10 30.07 2.19
C GLY A 434 -9.19 29.88 1.13
N SER A 435 -8.89 29.37 -0.06
CA SER A 435 -9.92 29.16 -1.10
C SER A 435 -10.58 27.79 -0.96
N ILE A 436 -11.89 27.75 -1.14
CA ILE A 436 -12.69 26.54 -1.26
C ILE A 436 -13.21 26.49 -2.69
N HIS A 437 -12.90 25.40 -3.38
CA HIS A 437 -13.37 25.16 -4.75
C HIS A 437 -14.58 24.23 -4.67
N ILE A 438 -15.72 24.70 -5.15
CA ILE A 438 -16.99 24.01 -5.08
C ILE A 438 -17.43 23.72 -6.51
N PRO A 439 -17.41 22.46 -6.98
CA PRO A 439 -17.97 22.10 -8.27
C PRO A 439 -19.43 22.51 -8.36
N ALA A 440 -19.79 23.21 -9.42
CA ALA A 440 -21.13 23.77 -9.57
C ALA A 440 -21.59 23.84 -11.03
N VAL A 441 -22.89 23.97 -11.21
CA VAL A 441 -23.55 24.18 -12.51
C VAL A 441 -24.37 25.45 -12.42
N LEU A 442 -24.18 26.34 -13.39
CA LEU A 442 -25.00 27.52 -13.60
C LEU A 442 -26.18 27.14 -14.48
N GLU A 443 -27.40 27.30 -13.96
CA GLU A 443 -28.65 26.99 -14.67
C GLU A 443 -29.72 28.06 -14.43
N ALA A 444 -30.78 28.04 -15.22
CA ALA A 444 -31.95 28.90 -14.99
C ALA A 444 -32.75 28.41 -13.78
N GLU A 445 -33.34 29.33 -13.01
CA GLU A 445 -34.00 28.98 -11.75
C GLU A 445 -35.28 28.15 -11.95
N LYS A 446 -36.07 28.46 -12.99
CA LYS A 446 -37.28 27.72 -13.33
C LYS A 446 -37.25 27.20 -14.75
N VAL A 447 -37.24 25.87 -14.87
CA VAL A 447 -37.33 25.14 -16.13
C VAL A 447 -38.51 24.18 -16.04
N SER A 448 -39.53 24.40 -16.87
CA SER A 448 -40.67 23.49 -17.00
C SER A 448 -40.53 22.67 -18.27
N THR A 449 -40.31 21.36 -18.15
CA THR A 449 -40.33 20.44 -19.31
C THR A 449 -41.75 19.94 -19.53
N LEU A 450 -42.26 20.11 -20.75
CA LEU A 450 -43.59 19.66 -21.13
C LEU A 450 -43.49 18.35 -21.91
N TYR A 451 -44.37 17.40 -21.57
CA TYR A 451 -44.39 16.05 -22.11
C TYR A 451 -45.72 15.74 -22.80
N SER A 452 -45.72 14.77 -23.70
CA SER A 452 -46.97 14.25 -24.28
C SER A 452 -47.75 13.49 -23.21
N PRO A 453 -48.98 13.89 -22.86
CA PRO A 453 -49.74 13.23 -21.78
C PRO A 453 -50.23 11.83 -22.16
N VAL A 454 -50.42 11.57 -23.46
CA VAL A 454 -50.85 10.28 -24.03
C VAL A 454 -50.21 10.10 -25.42
N PRO A 455 -50.29 8.91 -26.04
CA PRO A 455 -49.94 8.74 -27.44
C PRO A 455 -50.87 9.59 -28.32
N ALA A 456 -50.27 10.50 -29.08
CA ALA A 456 -51.01 11.50 -29.85
C ALA A 456 -50.24 11.90 -31.12
N GLN A 457 -50.95 12.46 -32.08
CA GLN A 457 -50.43 13.03 -33.30
C GLN A 457 -50.32 14.55 -33.17
N VAL A 458 -49.27 15.14 -33.72
CA VAL A 458 -49.10 16.59 -33.78
C VAL A 458 -50.13 17.16 -34.75
N ASN A 459 -51.03 18.02 -34.27
CA ASN A 459 -51.98 18.73 -35.12
C ASN A 459 -51.36 20.03 -35.64
N GLN A 460 -50.98 20.91 -34.70
CA GLN A 460 -50.42 22.22 -35.02
C GLN A 460 -49.42 22.68 -33.96
N LEU A 461 -48.25 23.13 -34.41
CA LEU A 461 -47.23 23.76 -33.59
C LEU A 461 -47.39 25.29 -33.68
N HIS A 462 -47.55 25.97 -32.54
CA HIS A 462 -47.80 27.42 -32.47
C HIS A 462 -46.56 28.24 -32.12
N VAL A 463 -45.46 27.60 -31.72
CA VAL A 463 -44.24 28.26 -31.24
C VAL A 463 -42.98 27.83 -31.97
N ARG A 464 -41.97 28.69 -31.93
CA ARG A 464 -40.62 28.43 -32.44
C ARG A 464 -39.62 28.36 -31.29
N ASP A 465 -38.54 27.62 -31.50
CA ASP A 465 -37.42 27.59 -30.55
C ASP A 465 -36.84 29.00 -30.38
N GLY A 466 -36.68 29.45 -29.13
CA GLY A 466 -36.25 30.80 -28.76
C GLY A 466 -37.36 31.85 -28.66
N GLN A 467 -38.63 31.52 -28.92
CA GLN A 467 -39.75 32.46 -28.79
C GLN A 467 -40.11 32.72 -27.32
N ARG A 468 -40.43 33.99 -26.99
CA ARG A 468 -41.01 34.37 -25.69
C ARG A 468 -42.51 34.06 -25.67
N VAL A 469 -42.97 33.48 -24.56
CA VAL A 469 -44.36 33.09 -24.32
C VAL A 469 -44.79 33.54 -22.93
N ASP A 470 -46.06 33.91 -22.79
CA ASP A 470 -46.68 34.25 -21.52
C ASP A 470 -47.37 33.02 -20.90
N ALA A 471 -47.66 33.10 -19.60
CA ALA A 471 -48.35 32.02 -18.90
C ALA A 471 -49.76 31.80 -19.50
N GLY A 472 -50.06 30.56 -19.91
CA GLY A 472 -51.33 30.17 -20.50
C GLY A 472 -51.36 30.12 -22.04
N ASP A 473 -50.33 30.64 -22.72
CA ASP A 473 -50.22 30.60 -24.18
C ASP A 473 -50.26 29.16 -24.70
N ILE A 474 -50.93 28.95 -25.83
CA ILE A 474 -50.98 27.64 -26.49
C ILE A 474 -49.67 27.42 -27.24
N LEU A 475 -48.98 26.33 -26.90
CA LEU A 475 -47.68 26.00 -27.49
C LEU A 475 -47.82 24.96 -28.59
N LEU A 476 -48.60 23.92 -28.32
CA LEU A 476 -48.74 22.76 -29.20
C LEU A 476 -50.12 22.14 -29.04
N GLU A 477 -50.76 21.84 -30.16
CA GLU A 477 -52.00 21.09 -30.21
C GLU A 477 -51.74 19.67 -30.68
N LEU A 478 -52.19 18.72 -29.89
CA LEU A 478 -52.13 17.29 -30.17
C LEU A 478 -53.54 16.75 -30.43
N THR A 479 -53.64 15.69 -31.23
CA THR A 479 -54.88 14.97 -31.50
C THR A 479 -54.66 13.48 -31.27
N SER A 480 -55.62 12.77 -30.70
CA SER A 480 -55.49 11.33 -30.47
C SER A 480 -56.77 10.64 -30.91
N VAL A 481 -56.68 9.96 -32.06
CA VAL A 481 -57.81 9.23 -32.65
C VAL A 481 -58.30 8.12 -31.71
N ASP A 482 -57.39 7.46 -30.99
CA ASP A 482 -57.75 6.45 -29.98
C ASP A 482 -58.53 7.06 -28.81
N LEU A 483 -58.12 8.25 -28.34
CA LEU A 483 -58.82 8.93 -27.25
C LEU A 483 -60.23 9.38 -27.66
N ASP A 484 -60.37 9.91 -28.88
CA ASP A 484 -61.67 10.31 -29.43
C ASP A 484 -62.59 9.09 -29.60
N TYR A 485 -62.06 7.96 -30.09
CA TYR A 485 -62.82 6.71 -30.21
C TYR A 485 -63.29 6.17 -28.85
N ARG A 486 -62.43 6.19 -27.83
CA ARG A 486 -62.79 5.79 -26.46
C ARG A 486 -63.86 6.69 -25.85
N LEU A 487 -63.77 8.00 -26.08
CA LEU A 487 -64.79 8.96 -25.65
C LEU A 487 -66.16 8.66 -26.28
N ASP A 488 -66.18 8.31 -27.57
CA ASP A 488 -67.41 7.97 -28.26
C ASP A 488 -68.01 6.65 -27.77
N ILE A 489 -67.19 5.61 -27.52
CA ILE A 489 -67.66 4.35 -26.91
C ILE A 489 -68.32 4.59 -25.56
N GLU A 490 -67.65 5.32 -24.66
CA GLU A 490 -68.21 5.60 -23.32
C GLU A 490 -69.48 6.46 -23.43
N ARG A 491 -69.54 7.41 -24.36
CA ARG A 491 -70.74 8.21 -24.63
C ARG A 491 -71.92 7.34 -25.06
N GLN A 492 -71.69 6.38 -25.98
CA GLN A 492 -72.72 5.42 -26.40
C GLN A 492 -73.13 4.51 -25.25
N ARG A 493 -72.18 4.08 -24.41
CA ARG A 493 -72.46 3.25 -23.24
C ARG A 493 -73.32 3.98 -22.21
N ILE A 494 -73.01 5.25 -21.95
CA ILE A 494 -73.82 6.12 -21.08
C ILE A 494 -75.25 6.23 -21.64
N ALA A 495 -75.41 6.48 -22.95
CA ALA A 495 -76.72 6.58 -23.58
C ALA A 495 -77.52 5.26 -23.46
N GLN A 496 -76.86 4.11 -23.66
CA GLN A 496 -77.48 2.78 -23.50
C GLN A 496 -77.94 2.53 -22.06
N LEU A 497 -77.07 2.82 -21.07
CA LEU A 497 -77.39 2.66 -19.65
C LEU A 497 -78.52 3.59 -19.22
N GLN A 498 -78.54 4.83 -19.71
CA GLN A 498 -79.63 5.78 -19.46
C GLN A 498 -80.95 5.27 -20.05
N GLN A 499 -80.95 4.73 -21.27
CA GLN A 499 -82.13 4.16 -21.90
C GLN A 499 -82.64 2.90 -21.17
N GLN A 500 -81.73 2.02 -20.75
CA GLN A 500 -82.07 0.83 -19.95
C GLN A 500 -82.69 1.21 -18.61
N ARG A 501 -82.08 2.18 -17.92
CA ARG A 501 -82.62 2.73 -16.66
C ARG A 501 -84.03 3.32 -16.84
N GLN A 502 -84.28 4.03 -17.93
CA GLN A 502 -85.60 4.61 -18.21
C GLN A 502 -86.67 3.53 -18.51
N ARG A 503 -86.28 2.44 -19.18
CA ARG A 503 -87.17 1.28 -19.42
C ARG A 503 -87.42 0.46 -18.15
N GLY A 504 -86.39 0.26 -17.33
CA GLY A 504 -86.47 -0.43 -16.04
C GLY A 504 -87.35 0.30 -15.01
N ALA A 505 -87.51 1.63 -15.12
CA ALA A 505 -88.48 2.38 -14.34
C ALA A 505 -89.96 2.12 -14.72
N THR A 506 -90.20 1.52 -15.89
CA THR A 506 -91.55 1.20 -16.41
C THR A 506 -91.94 -0.28 -16.18
N ARG A 507 -90.95 -1.19 -16.10
CA ARG A 507 -91.15 -2.57 -15.62
C ARG A 507 -90.98 -2.60 -14.10
N GLN A 508 -91.68 -3.48 -13.39
CA GLN A 508 -91.48 -3.67 -11.94
C GLN A 508 -90.14 -4.39 -11.65
N GLU A 509 -89.02 -3.81 -12.07
CA GLU A 509 -87.67 -4.31 -11.79
C GLU A 509 -87.32 -4.10 -10.31
N THR A 510 -86.48 -4.98 -9.76
CA THR A 510 -86.19 -5.01 -8.31
C THR A 510 -85.26 -3.85 -7.94
N ALA A 511 -85.40 -3.27 -6.74
CA ALA A 511 -84.56 -2.15 -6.29
C ALA A 511 -83.04 -2.42 -6.40
N SER A 512 -82.62 -3.69 -6.28
CA SER A 512 -81.24 -4.12 -6.48
C SER A 512 -80.75 -3.97 -7.92
N GLU A 513 -81.60 -4.18 -8.92
CA GLU A 513 -81.25 -4.08 -10.35
C GLU A 513 -81.05 -2.62 -10.76
N ILE A 514 -81.93 -1.72 -10.30
CA ILE A 514 -81.79 -0.27 -10.49
C ILE A 514 -80.51 0.25 -9.84
N GLN A 515 -80.20 -0.21 -8.62
CA GLN A 515 -78.97 0.19 -7.93
C GLN A 515 -77.70 -0.25 -8.68
N VAL A 516 -77.72 -1.43 -9.30
CA VAL A 516 -76.61 -1.92 -10.14
C VAL A 516 -76.46 -1.04 -11.38
N MET A 517 -77.55 -0.70 -12.07
CA MET A 517 -77.53 0.20 -13.23
C MET A 517 -77.02 1.60 -12.88
N ASP A 518 -77.43 2.15 -11.73
CA ASP A 518 -76.96 3.46 -11.26
C ASP A 518 -75.45 3.47 -10.97
N ARG A 519 -74.92 2.38 -10.37
CA ARG A 519 -73.48 2.24 -10.18
C ARG A 519 -72.73 2.17 -11.51
N GLN A 520 -73.23 1.39 -12.47
CA GLN A 520 -72.63 1.27 -13.80
C GLN A 520 -72.66 2.60 -14.57
N LEU A 521 -73.75 3.36 -14.45
CA LEU A 521 -73.87 4.69 -15.06
C LEU A 521 -72.89 5.68 -14.41
N ALA A 522 -72.78 5.68 -13.08
CA ALA A 522 -71.83 6.53 -12.37
C ALA A 522 -70.38 6.20 -12.75
N GLU A 523 -70.04 4.92 -12.89
CA GLU A 523 -68.73 4.45 -13.34
C GLU A 523 -68.42 4.91 -14.78
N ALA A 524 -69.36 4.76 -15.71
CA ALA A 524 -69.21 5.22 -17.09
C ALA A 524 -69.08 6.75 -17.18
N LEU A 525 -69.86 7.51 -16.39
CA LEU A 525 -69.72 8.97 -16.30
C LEU A 525 -68.36 9.40 -15.74
N ALA A 526 -67.85 8.69 -14.74
CA ALA A 526 -66.52 8.95 -14.19
C ALA A 526 -65.42 8.68 -15.22
N ARG A 527 -65.51 7.56 -15.96
CA ARG A 527 -64.61 7.24 -17.08
C ARG A 527 -64.64 8.32 -18.16
N TYR A 528 -65.83 8.71 -18.62
CA TYR A 528 -66.00 9.76 -19.62
C TYR A 528 -65.37 11.09 -19.18
N ARG A 529 -65.60 11.51 -17.92
CA ARG A 529 -64.97 12.73 -17.36
C ARG A 529 -63.44 12.64 -17.33
N GLY A 530 -62.89 11.47 -16.97
CA GLY A 530 -61.45 11.22 -16.98
C GLY A 530 -60.85 11.34 -18.38
N LEU A 531 -61.47 10.71 -19.38
CA LEU A 531 -61.04 10.79 -20.78
C LEU A 531 -61.21 12.21 -21.34
N ALA A 532 -62.28 12.92 -20.98
CA ALA A 532 -62.50 14.30 -21.41
C ALA A 532 -61.44 15.25 -20.84
N ALA A 533 -61.03 15.05 -19.58
CA ALA A 533 -59.92 15.79 -18.98
C ALA A 533 -58.57 15.48 -19.66
N GLN A 534 -58.32 14.22 -20.05
CA GLN A 534 -57.15 13.86 -20.84
C GLN A 534 -57.16 14.55 -22.22
N ARG A 535 -58.33 14.64 -22.87
CA ARG A 535 -58.48 15.32 -24.16
C ARG A 535 -58.17 16.81 -24.04
N GLN A 536 -58.57 17.46 -22.94
CA GLN A 536 -58.22 18.86 -22.68
C GLN A 536 -56.70 19.06 -22.50
N ARG A 537 -55.98 18.07 -21.97
CA ARG A 537 -54.51 18.10 -21.82
C ARG A 537 -53.76 17.95 -23.15
N LEU A 538 -54.42 17.58 -24.24
CA LEU A 538 -53.81 17.56 -25.58
C LEU A 538 -53.51 18.96 -26.12
N THR A 539 -54.11 20.00 -25.56
CA THR A 539 -53.71 21.39 -25.80
C THR A 539 -52.64 21.79 -24.78
N ILE A 540 -51.38 21.71 -25.19
CA ILE A 540 -50.23 22.02 -24.35
C ILE A 540 -50.09 23.53 -24.21
N ARG A 541 -50.19 24.03 -22.97
CA ARG A 541 -50.07 25.45 -22.64
C ARG A 541 -48.82 25.74 -21.83
N ALA A 542 -48.31 26.98 -21.93
CA ALA A 542 -47.19 27.43 -21.11
C ALA A 542 -47.60 27.51 -19.62
N PRO A 543 -46.93 26.80 -18.71
CA PRO A 543 -47.23 26.86 -17.29
C PRO A 543 -46.77 28.19 -16.63
N GLN A 544 -45.83 28.89 -17.26
CA GLN A 544 -45.23 30.13 -16.78
C GLN A 544 -44.77 30.99 -17.97
N ALA A 545 -44.55 32.29 -17.74
CA ALA A 545 -43.92 33.16 -18.73
C ALA A 545 -42.43 32.81 -18.89
N GLY A 546 -41.92 32.80 -20.11
CA GLY A 546 -40.54 32.41 -20.38
C GLY A 546 -40.19 32.31 -21.85
N VAL A 547 -39.08 31.63 -22.14
CA VAL A 547 -38.59 31.37 -23.49
C VAL A 547 -38.70 29.87 -23.78
N VAL A 548 -39.29 29.54 -24.94
CA VAL A 548 -39.36 28.15 -25.42
C VAL A 548 -37.96 27.69 -25.84
N ARG A 549 -37.52 26.55 -25.33
CA ARG A 549 -36.21 25.92 -25.60
C ARG A 549 -36.35 24.41 -25.77
N ASP A 550 -35.33 23.78 -26.35
CA ASP A 550 -35.25 22.33 -26.53
C ASP A 550 -36.50 21.74 -27.22
N LEU A 551 -37.04 22.46 -28.22
CA LEU A 551 -38.14 21.94 -29.03
C LEU A 551 -37.69 20.65 -29.71
N ALA A 552 -38.46 19.57 -29.54
CA ALA A 552 -38.17 18.30 -30.16
C ALA A 552 -37.98 18.48 -31.69
N ARG A 553 -36.92 17.88 -32.24
CA ARG A 553 -36.64 17.96 -33.68
C ARG A 553 -37.80 17.37 -34.47
N ASP A 554 -38.11 17.94 -35.64
CA ASP A 554 -39.13 17.46 -36.56
C ASP A 554 -40.55 17.37 -35.96
N MET A 555 -40.96 18.39 -35.19
CA MET A 555 -42.36 18.58 -34.74
C MET A 555 -43.25 19.06 -35.89
N THR A 556 -43.36 18.25 -36.94
CA THR A 556 -44.24 18.51 -38.08
C THR A 556 -45.65 18.00 -37.81
N ALA A 557 -46.64 18.69 -38.40
CA ALA A 557 -48.03 18.24 -38.38
C ALA A 557 -48.13 16.81 -38.96
N GLY A 558 -48.91 15.96 -38.31
CA GLY A 558 -49.10 14.56 -38.68
C GLY A 558 -48.11 13.58 -38.03
N ARG A 559 -47.12 14.02 -37.27
CA ARG A 559 -46.19 13.12 -36.59
C ARG A 559 -46.80 12.47 -35.35
N TRP A 560 -46.58 11.16 -35.17
CA TRP A 560 -46.96 10.43 -33.97
C TRP A 560 -45.93 10.56 -32.84
N LEU A 561 -46.44 10.75 -31.62
CA LEU A 561 -45.70 10.87 -30.38
C LEU A 561 -46.16 9.78 -29.41
N THR A 562 -45.22 9.24 -28.63
CA THR A 562 -45.53 8.34 -27.52
C THR A 562 -45.84 9.14 -26.25
N ALA A 563 -46.53 8.52 -25.29
CA ALA A 563 -46.66 9.10 -23.95
C ALA A 563 -45.27 9.41 -23.36
N ASP A 564 -45.20 10.45 -22.54
CA ASP A 564 -43.99 10.89 -21.83
C ASP A 564 -42.82 11.30 -22.75
N THR A 565 -43.09 11.55 -24.03
CA THR A 565 -42.10 12.15 -24.93
C THR A 565 -41.89 13.61 -24.54
N PRO A 566 -40.64 14.07 -24.27
CA PRO A 566 -40.37 15.48 -24.02
C PRO A 566 -40.61 16.29 -25.31
N LEU A 567 -41.48 17.30 -25.21
CA LEU A 567 -41.92 18.11 -26.36
C LEU A 567 -41.08 19.37 -26.49
N LEU A 568 -40.99 20.13 -25.40
CA LEU A 568 -40.26 21.39 -25.31
C LEU A 568 -40.08 21.76 -23.83
N ARG A 569 -39.26 22.78 -23.58
CA ARG A 569 -39.06 23.40 -22.27
C ARG A 569 -39.44 24.87 -22.30
N VAL A 570 -39.98 25.36 -21.20
CA VAL A 570 -40.19 26.79 -20.96
C VAL A 570 -39.24 27.23 -19.85
N VAL A 571 -38.34 28.15 -20.17
CA VAL A 571 -37.25 28.62 -19.29
C VAL A 571 -37.47 30.07 -18.92
N GLU A 572 -37.42 30.40 -17.62
CA GLU A 572 -37.47 31.79 -17.14
C GLU A 572 -36.08 32.46 -17.31
N PRO A 573 -35.95 33.52 -18.14
CA PRO A 573 -34.64 34.08 -18.48
C PRO A 573 -34.10 35.13 -17.49
N ALA A 574 -34.88 35.49 -16.45
CA ALA A 574 -34.57 36.63 -15.59
C ALA A 574 -33.81 36.26 -14.32
N GLN A 575 -33.88 35.00 -13.88
CA GLN A 575 -33.26 34.54 -12.64
C GLN A 575 -32.52 33.22 -12.90
N GLY A 576 -31.23 33.22 -12.60
CA GLY A 576 -30.40 32.03 -12.63
C GLY A 576 -29.95 31.66 -11.23
N ARG A 577 -29.62 30.39 -11.07
CA ARG A 577 -29.06 29.84 -9.84
C ARG A 577 -27.81 29.06 -10.17
N VAL A 578 -26.88 29.03 -9.22
CA VAL A 578 -25.72 28.15 -9.30
C VAL A 578 -25.90 27.07 -8.25
N VAL A 579 -25.92 25.82 -8.70
CA VAL A 579 -26.10 24.65 -7.86
C VAL A 579 -24.81 23.87 -7.79
N GLY A 580 -24.32 23.59 -6.58
CA GLY A 580 -23.06 22.89 -6.38
C GLY A 580 -23.12 21.86 -5.28
N TYR A 581 -21.99 21.20 -5.06
CA TYR A 581 -21.82 20.21 -3.99
C TYR A 581 -20.52 20.48 -3.23
N ILE A 582 -20.63 20.58 -1.91
CA ILE A 582 -19.50 20.78 -1.00
C ILE A 582 -19.17 19.45 -0.32
N PRO A 583 -17.90 19.02 -0.34
CA PRO A 583 -17.47 17.85 0.42
C PRO A 583 -17.52 18.13 1.93
N GLU A 584 -17.81 17.09 2.71
CA GLU A 584 -17.91 17.19 4.19
C GLU A 584 -16.71 17.88 4.85
N GLU A 585 -15.49 17.67 4.34
CA GLU A 585 -14.27 18.30 4.88
C GLU A 585 -14.27 19.84 4.79
N SER A 586 -15.00 20.40 3.81
CA SER A 586 -15.10 21.85 3.59
C SER A 586 -16.33 22.47 4.26
N LEU A 587 -17.30 21.67 4.69
CA LEU A 587 -18.58 22.13 5.25
C LEU A 587 -18.39 23.10 6.44
N LYS A 588 -17.46 22.79 7.36
CA LYS A 588 -17.18 23.63 8.53
C LYS A 588 -16.56 24.99 8.19
N ARG A 589 -15.99 25.12 6.99
CA ARG A 589 -15.30 26.34 6.52
C ARG A 589 -16.20 27.18 5.62
N THR A 590 -17.43 26.74 5.39
CA THR A 590 -18.45 27.43 4.60
C THR A 590 -19.63 27.83 5.47
N GLN A 591 -20.10 29.05 5.30
CA GLN A 591 -21.27 29.60 5.99
C GLN A 591 -22.17 30.30 4.98
N GLU A 592 -23.47 30.28 5.22
CA GLU A 592 -24.44 31.04 4.43
C GLU A 592 -24.08 32.53 4.45
N GLY A 593 -24.30 33.21 3.31
CA GLY A 593 -23.91 34.60 3.09
C GLY A 593 -22.48 34.80 2.57
N MET A 594 -21.67 33.75 2.43
CA MET A 594 -20.33 33.90 1.84
C MET A 594 -20.38 34.33 0.37
N HIS A 595 -19.57 35.35 0.05
CA HIS A 595 -19.37 35.81 -1.33
C HIS A 595 -18.30 34.97 -2.03
N GLY A 596 -18.57 34.61 -3.28
CA GLY A 596 -17.66 33.87 -4.13
C GLY A 596 -17.79 34.27 -5.59
N VAL A 597 -16.98 33.63 -6.42
CA VAL A 597 -16.98 33.84 -7.86
C VAL A 597 -17.21 32.51 -8.55
N PHE A 598 -18.22 32.43 -9.40
CA PHE A 598 -18.42 31.31 -10.31
C PHE A 598 -17.51 31.48 -11.53
N LEU A 599 -16.71 30.46 -11.79
CA LEU A 599 -15.82 30.33 -12.93
C LEU A 599 -16.33 29.16 -13.77
N ALA A 600 -16.84 29.44 -14.97
CA ALA A 600 -17.22 28.39 -15.90
C ALA A 600 -15.99 27.63 -16.41
N ASP A 601 -16.18 26.37 -16.79
CA ASP A 601 -15.12 25.59 -17.47
C ASP A 601 -14.82 26.15 -18.86
N ASP A 602 -15.79 26.84 -19.47
CA ASP A 602 -15.60 27.60 -20.70
C ASP A 602 -14.91 28.95 -20.38
N PRO A 603 -13.63 29.14 -20.77
CA PRO A 603 -12.90 30.37 -20.48
C PRO A 603 -13.46 31.60 -21.21
N ALA A 604 -14.32 31.44 -22.22
CA ALA A 604 -14.98 32.55 -22.90
C ALA A 604 -16.13 33.16 -22.07
N PHE A 605 -16.64 32.43 -21.07
CA PHE A 605 -17.74 32.90 -20.25
C PHE A 605 -17.21 33.79 -19.11
N PRO A 606 -17.83 34.97 -18.85
CA PRO A 606 -17.36 35.88 -17.83
C PRO A 606 -17.51 35.28 -16.43
N ARG A 607 -16.63 35.69 -15.53
CA ARG A 607 -16.75 35.41 -14.10
C ARG A 607 -18.04 36.04 -13.55
N LEU A 608 -18.75 35.31 -12.70
CA LEU A 608 -20.00 35.79 -12.09
C LEU A 608 -19.90 35.83 -10.57
N ASP A 609 -20.27 36.96 -9.98
CA ASP A 609 -20.32 37.09 -8.53
C ASP A 609 -21.55 36.38 -7.98
N VAL A 610 -21.30 35.48 -7.04
CA VAL A 610 -22.30 34.61 -6.41
C VAL A 610 -22.26 34.72 -4.91
N THR A 611 -23.41 34.48 -4.29
CA THR A 611 -23.58 34.49 -2.83
C THR A 611 -24.15 33.16 -2.39
N LEU A 612 -23.53 32.52 -1.40
CA LEU A 612 -24.01 31.25 -0.87
C LEU A 612 -25.31 31.50 -0.11
N HIS A 613 -26.43 31.01 -0.65
CA HIS A 613 -27.75 31.22 -0.06
C HIS A 613 -28.11 30.08 0.90
N GLU A 614 -27.88 28.84 0.50
CA GLU A 614 -28.37 27.68 1.22
C GLU A 614 -27.36 26.53 1.20
N ILE A 615 -27.21 25.88 2.35
CA ILE A 615 -26.49 24.62 2.49
C ILE A 615 -27.45 23.55 3.00
N ALA A 616 -27.60 22.45 2.26
CA ALA A 616 -28.46 21.36 2.69
C ALA A 616 -27.97 20.76 4.01
N PRO A 617 -28.86 20.50 4.99
CA PRO A 617 -28.46 20.03 6.32
C PRO A 617 -27.95 18.58 6.32
N THR A 618 -28.26 17.81 5.27
CA THR A 618 -27.89 16.40 5.13
C THR A 618 -27.16 16.16 3.81
N GLY A 619 -26.21 15.23 3.82
CA GLY A 619 -25.51 14.80 2.61
C GLY A 619 -26.47 14.24 1.55
N SER A 620 -26.21 14.54 0.29
CA SER A 620 -26.97 14.06 -0.85
C SER A 620 -26.73 12.57 -1.07
N ALA A 621 -27.81 11.79 -1.09
CA ALA A 621 -27.75 10.36 -1.38
C ALA A 621 -27.33 10.06 -2.82
N TYR A 622 -27.72 10.92 -3.77
CA TYR A 622 -27.33 10.89 -5.17
C TYR A 622 -27.16 12.31 -5.70
N LEU A 623 -26.32 12.49 -6.72
CA LEU A 623 -26.15 13.78 -7.39
C LEU A 623 -27.33 14.04 -8.34
N GLN A 624 -28.02 15.15 -8.16
CA GLN A 624 -29.05 15.60 -9.11
C GLN A 624 -28.42 16.13 -10.41
N GLN A 625 -27.22 16.69 -10.32
CA GLN A 625 -26.50 17.26 -11.45
C GLN A 625 -25.53 16.24 -12.05
N GLU A 626 -25.98 15.47 -13.05
CA GLU A 626 -25.16 14.44 -13.71
C GLU A 626 -23.86 15.01 -14.32
N MET A 627 -23.84 16.28 -14.71
CA MET A 627 -22.66 16.94 -15.32
C MET A 627 -21.46 17.01 -14.36
N LEU A 628 -21.70 16.89 -13.05
CA LEU A 628 -20.65 16.91 -12.03
C LEU A 628 -20.13 15.51 -11.68
N ALA A 629 -20.77 14.45 -12.18
CA ALA A 629 -20.40 13.07 -11.91
C ALA A 629 -19.15 12.63 -12.69
N SER A 630 -18.25 11.89 -12.04
CA SER A 630 -16.96 11.46 -12.62
C SER A 630 -17.08 10.55 -13.83
N ASP A 631 -18.13 9.72 -13.90
CA ASP A 631 -18.43 8.88 -15.06
C ASP A 631 -18.92 9.70 -16.28
N ARG A 632 -19.28 10.97 -16.07
CA ARG A 632 -19.58 11.97 -17.10
C ARG A 632 -18.47 13.03 -17.24
N HIS A 633 -17.24 12.71 -16.84
CA HIS A 633 -16.08 13.61 -16.85
C HIS A 633 -16.23 14.83 -15.91
N GLY A 634 -17.09 14.74 -14.91
CA GLY A 634 -17.20 15.72 -13.83
C GLY A 634 -16.20 15.49 -12.70
N PRO A 635 -16.03 16.44 -11.78
CA PRO A 635 -15.02 16.37 -10.71
C PRO A 635 -15.42 15.51 -9.50
N ILE A 636 -16.70 15.14 -9.35
CA ILE A 636 -17.19 14.41 -8.18
C ILE A 636 -17.16 12.90 -8.45
N ALA A 637 -16.38 12.17 -7.67
CA ALA A 637 -16.31 10.71 -7.77
C ALA A 637 -17.65 10.06 -7.37
N VAL A 638 -18.26 9.32 -8.29
CA VAL A 638 -19.52 8.61 -8.07
C VAL A 638 -19.43 7.12 -8.39
N ARG A 639 -20.30 6.35 -7.75
CA ARG A 639 -20.64 4.98 -8.11
C ARG A 639 -22.13 4.93 -8.46
N ARG A 640 -22.49 4.17 -9.49
CA ARG A 640 -23.91 3.97 -9.83
C ARG A 640 -24.51 2.89 -8.92
N ASP A 641 -25.68 3.16 -8.36
CA ASP A 641 -26.47 2.16 -7.62
C ASP A 641 -27.18 1.20 -8.60
N ASN A 642 -28.00 0.28 -8.06
CA ASN A 642 -28.76 -0.68 -8.87
C ASN A 642 -29.79 0.01 -9.80
N GLU A 643 -30.23 1.22 -9.46
CA GLU A 643 -31.18 2.04 -10.20
C GLU A 643 -30.49 3.00 -11.19
N ARG A 644 -29.14 2.95 -11.26
CA ARG A 644 -28.27 3.82 -12.06
C ARG A 644 -28.23 5.29 -11.59
N ASN A 645 -28.57 5.56 -10.34
CA ASN A 645 -28.39 6.88 -9.74
C ASN A 645 -26.90 7.10 -9.38
N PRO A 646 -26.35 8.32 -9.59
CA PRO A 646 -24.95 8.62 -9.28
C PRO A 646 -24.77 8.88 -7.78
N GLN A 647 -24.41 7.84 -7.03
CA GLN A 647 -24.12 7.95 -5.60
C GLN A 647 -22.68 8.43 -5.37
N PRO A 648 -22.45 9.53 -4.62
CA PRO A 648 -21.10 10.03 -4.39
C PRO A 648 -20.30 9.10 -3.47
N VAL A 649 -19.01 8.91 -3.76
CA VAL A 649 -18.10 8.03 -2.98
C VAL A 649 -17.77 8.62 -1.60
N GLN A 650 -17.82 9.95 -1.50
CA GLN A 650 -17.65 10.72 -0.27
C GLN A 650 -18.93 11.53 -0.02
N ALA A 651 -19.24 11.84 1.24
CA ALA A 651 -20.42 12.66 1.56
C ALA A 651 -20.30 14.05 0.92
N GLN A 652 -21.30 14.40 0.13
CA GLN A 652 -21.42 15.67 -0.58
C GLN A 652 -22.69 16.38 -0.10
N TYR A 653 -22.61 17.67 0.17
CA TYR A 653 -23.73 18.48 0.63
C TYR A 653 -24.15 19.42 -0.49
N HIS A 654 -25.43 19.36 -0.85
CA HIS A 654 -26.01 20.22 -1.87
C HIS A 654 -25.98 21.69 -1.41
N VAL A 655 -25.55 22.58 -2.29
CA VAL A 655 -25.52 24.02 -2.02
C VAL A 655 -26.10 24.82 -3.17
N GLN A 656 -26.76 25.93 -2.81
CA GLN A 656 -27.33 26.86 -3.77
C GLN A 656 -26.71 28.25 -3.60
N PHE A 657 -26.35 28.86 -4.71
CA PHE A 657 -25.88 30.23 -4.75
C PHE A 657 -26.80 31.10 -5.60
N THR A 658 -27.03 32.31 -5.11
CA THR A 658 -27.73 33.37 -5.83
C THR A 658 -26.76 34.22 -6.64
N LEU A 659 -27.16 34.51 -7.87
CA LEU A 659 -26.43 35.39 -8.78
C LEU A 659 -26.76 36.86 -8.50
N SER A 660 -25.81 37.74 -8.83
CA SER A 660 -26.07 39.17 -8.83
C SER A 660 -27.06 39.57 -9.95
N PRO A 661 -27.94 40.58 -9.76
CA PRO A 661 -29.12 40.84 -10.62
C PRO A 661 -28.88 41.20 -12.09
N GLN A 662 -27.63 41.33 -12.53
CA GLN A 662 -27.25 41.74 -13.89
C GLN A 662 -26.46 40.65 -14.65
N ALA A 663 -26.45 39.42 -14.15
CA ALA A 663 -25.72 38.31 -14.77
C ALA A 663 -26.37 37.87 -16.11
N LEU A 664 -25.56 37.76 -17.16
CA LEU A 664 -25.96 37.11 -18.40
C LEU A 664 -26.12 35.61 -18.16
N LEU A 665 -27.33 35.08 -18.33
CA LEU A 665 -27.59 33.65 -18.18
C LEU A 665 -27.21 32.89 -19.46
N PRO A 666 -26.59 31.71 -19.33
CA PRO A 666 -26.24 30.90 -20.47
C PRO A 666 -27.47 30.24 -21.09
N GLN A 667 -27.38 29.90 -22.38
CA GLN A 667 -28.47 29.22 -23.09
C GLN A 667 -28.63 27.75 -22.68
N GLN A 668 -27.56 27.14 -22.18
CA GLN A 668 -27.52 25.78 -21.65
C GLN A 668 -26.85 25.80 -20.27
N PRO A 669 -27.14 24.81 -19.40
CA PRO A 669 -26.45 24.69 -18.13
C PRO A 669 -24.94 24.65 -18.32
N LEU A 670 -24.22 25.56 -17.67
CA LEU A 670 -22.77 25.64 -17.76
C LEU A 670 -22.15 25.03 -16.52
N ARG A 671 -21.28 24.04 -16.73
CA ARG A 671 -20.45 23.49 -15.66
C ARG A 671 -19.31 24.45 -15.32
N GLY A 672 -18.97 24.53 -14.04
CA GLY A 672 -17.85 25.31 -13.56
C GLY A 672 -17.52 24.98 -12.11
N SER A 673 -16.84 25.93 -11.47
CA SER A 673 -16.56 25.88 -10.04
C SER A 673 -16.81 27.24 -9.40
N VAL A 674 -17.40 27.24 -8.21
CA VAL A 674 -17.46 28.42 -7.36
C VAL A 674 -16.23 28.44 -6.47
N VAL A 675 -15.51 29.55 -6.49
CA VAL A 675 -14.39 29.81 -5.58
C VAL A 675 -14.87 30.74 -4.48
N VAL A 676 -14.88 30.24 -3.25
CA VAL A 676 -15.26 31.01 -2.06
C VAL A 676 -14.03 31.21 -1.17
N ALA A 677 -13.89 32.38 -0.57
CA ALA A 677 -12.92 32.62 0.49
C ALA A 677 -13.42 32.00 1.80
N GLY A 678 -12.95 30.78 2.09
CA GLY A 678 -13.21 30.12 3.37
C GLY A 678 -12.20 30.49 4.45
N GLU A 679 -12.47 30.04 5.67
CA GLU A 679 -11.53 30.21 6.78
C GLU A 679 -10.18 29.57 6.45
N LYS A 680 -9.08 30.28 6.75
CA LYS A 680 -7.73 29.81 6.44
C LYS A 680 -7.35 28.62 7.31
N GLU A 681 -6.76 27.60 6.71
CA GLU A 681 -6.30 26.40 7.41
C GLU A 681 -4.81 26.13 7.18
N SER A 682 -4.12 25.63 8.22
CA SER A 682 -2.73 25.18 8.15
C SER A 682 -2.63 23.76 7.59
N LEU A 683 -1.49 23.42 6.97
CA LEU A 683 -1.27 22.09 6.40
C LEU A 683 -1.38 20.98 7.46
N LEU A 684 -0.83 21.22 8.65
CA LEU A 684 -0.90 20.25 9.75
C LEU A 684 -2.32 20.12 10.31
N GLY A 685 -3.07 21.23 10.37
CA GLY A 685 -4.49 21.21 10.72
C GLY A 685 -5.32 20.37 9.74
N ALA A 686 -5.07 20.50 8.44
CA ALA A 686 -5.78 19.77 7.39
C ALA A 686 -5.53 18.27 7.48
N VAL A 687 -4.26 17.87 7.66
CA VAL A 687 -3.89 16.46 7.84
C VAL A 687 -4.51 15.90 9.12
N TRP A 688 -4.42 16.62 10.25
CA TRP A 688 -4.99 16.16 11.51
C TRP A 688 -6.50 15.97 11.42
N ARG A 689 -7.22 16.92 10.80
CA ARG A 689 -8.68 16.79 10.59
C ARG A 689 -9.04 15.59 9.71
N ARG A 690 -8.29 15.34 8.64
CA ARG A 690 -8.50 14.15 7.79
C ARG A 690 -8.28 12.86 8.57
N VAL A 691 -7.22 12.79 9.38
CA VAL A 691 -6.94 11.64 10.23
C VAL A 691 -8.03 11.46 11.30
N ALA A 692 -8.48 12.54 11.93
CA ALA A 692 -9.55 12.50 12.92
C ALA A 692 -10.90 12.08 12.31
N ALA A 693 -11.26 12.62 11.14
CA ALA A 693 -12.47 12.23 10.41
C ALA A 693 -12.42 10.76 10.00
N LEU A 694 -11.26 10.28 9.53
CA LEU A 694 -11.04 8.86 9.23
C LEU A 694 -11.16 8.01 10.51
N GLY A 695 -10.57 8.46 11.62
CA GLY A 695 -10.67 7.78 12.92
C GLY A 695 -12.12 7.66 13.40
N ILE A 696 -12.92 8.72 13.28
CA ILE A 696 -14.35 8.69 13.63
C ILE A 696 -15.10 7.70 12.73
N ARG A 697 -14.88 7.78 11.41
CA ARG A 697 -15.49 6.89 10.42
C ARG A 697 -15.17 5.42 10.66
N GLU A 698 -13.92 5.11 10.99
CA GLU A 698 -13.47 3.73 11.23
C GLU A 698 -13.74 3.26 12.68
N SER A 699 -13.95 4.18 13.63
CA SER A 699 -14.39 3.87 14.99
C SER A 699 -15.87 3.55 15.08
N GLY A 700 -16.66 4.01 14.10
CA GLY A 700 -18.06 3.63 13.91
C GLY A 700 -18.21 2.23 13.32
N PHE A 701 -17.54 1.26 13.94
CA PHE A 701 -17.89 -0.15 13.83
C PHE A 701 -19.34 -0.38 14.27
#